data_AF-A0A3M2AF28-F1
#
_entry.id   AF-A0A3M2AF28-F1
#
_cell.length_a   1.000
_cell.length_b   1.000
_cell.length_c   1.000
_cell.angle_alpha   90.00
_cell.angle_beta   90.00
_cell.angle_gamma   90.00
#
_symmetry.space_group_name_H-M   'P 1'
#
loop_
_entity.id
_entity.type
_entity.pdbx_description
1 polymer ?
#
loop_
_entity_poly.entity_id
_entity_poly.type
_entity_poly.pdbx_seq_one_letter_code
_entity_poly.pdbx_strand_id
1 'polypeptide(L)'
;MTRPPHAPSPLLGLLACAGLLLASCGGGSSISRNQAANAGTFQVESINMNDGDVWALNRPIVITFNHPVDPDSLGFSSILIRPVDPEVQGQPVTGSFYLRAGSEGRVVVFQPACPTDLQNANGAFVPGGYHYEIALPTVNSFGHAVVRDQAGHGLKIGLTRSFRTPIDPVEPLFIDTTVGPPRFAAVDPVVFPDGLNLFSAGGESAIEIRFNQSIDASPDNLNTDRLFVLYSDGEIGSGNENSFSPTNKVPGRLVLIDNCTPTGALIQFQIAGILPPNRNLQVRVSSDFQDLAGETNSQELASASHATPTLTAYYNDPNWNEADETVDEIVEDFSSSTFVDPTAALAFPPADFSTGSMTASFDFPGQPPPADHDFVLAGFATLDLDTSGTISFQDSNGRNFTMVDGVLEVDDFTIEENAVVTAHGDNPLIIYATGTVSILGVLDASGEDALTPQALSQPTVPEPGGAGGPGGGAGGDASYETATETLRGGSGTGAFGLGLGGGGGEGCVNWTSTGVVKNQGYSLIAGGGAGGQFAAGPNRAVTWDRWSGVANPDSHDDAGPDVRSDRHTHFATQADIEAYFTGAEDGKRGNSYQDSPLSPPPPLANNDDDYGGLGMEEQAYDEDANDRVDGFDPAWTTQATPPFKFGHPTNGPDPGFAQNPIFSGLVDDDFLGSRWNPYTGTRTEGELTAPWAGAGGGASGDASLVWRLDLDGDNFLDPLATFFPDANFPYGWTFRYWKGAPGGGGGGQVQILAVGPIILGPNCQLLANGGSGNGGESLGEGSTNLTRQVSGSGGGAGGHIILQSATGLDLSGIDVGTDPVNSPPAVAPEVCQALGGRRGWAYSEEITLSGGTPDGNSDFMIGRGGAGANGVIQVHVPEPATDIGWHPDAEAAILDYLRHGVVDGPIDTDRLEEMLDLYFEPRPYALIPDFAPKSQFQSKWIDTGLAGLRDPIPANDYPDYAHSLLAFQGISTTDGSVNRANSMVVPLAAIASGSNVGVNGASYSAHQVVLPNVSAAFGSITTARMFERNPALLVGYDFLPDSTGSATFEVVSASYNRAADRLTLTTLEADGSMLLAVNPGNPVWELRPKFFRIETSGQKARLPDSASVVFEFQGADEAVAGSGLPGTPTAWTSDLADLVGKRFLRYRVTFDINAGGGGVTVNSERPSLHLIKVPLVW
;
A
#
# COMPACT_ATOMS: atom_id res chain seq x y z
N MET A 1 -32.87 -8.09 51.74
CA MET A 1 -32.94 -9.55 51.87
C MET A 1 -31.84 -10.14 51.01
N THR A 2 -30.92 -10.81 51.71
CA THR A 2 -29.82 -11.72 51.30
C THR A 2 -29.40 -11.85 49.84
N ARG A 3 -28.11 -11.55 49.64
CA ARG A 3 -27.19 -11.88 48.53
C ARG A 3 -26.75 -13.38 48.61
N PRO A 4 -25.83 -13.88 47.74
CA PRO A 4 -25.91 -15.03 46.80
C PRO A 4 -25.22 -16.33 47.35
N PRO A 5 -24.84 -17.38 46.55
CA PRO A 5 -23.54 -17.37 45.82
C PRO A 5 -23.33 -18.32 44.60
N HIS A 6 -22.34 -17.93 43.78
CA HIS A 6 -21.22 -18.67 43.13
C HIS A 6 -21.28 -20.15 42.65
N ALA A 7 -20.58 -20.34 41.51
CA ALA A 7 -20.06 -21.56 40.90
C ALA A 7 -19.26 -22.48 41.85
N PRO A 8 -18.92 -23.70 41.40
CA PRO A 8 -17.52 -24.10 41.48
C PRO A 8 -16.97 -24.89 40.28
N SER A 9 -15.66 -24.71 40.08
CA SER A 9 -14.73 -25.51 39.27
C SER A 9 -14.61 -26.98 39.75
N PRO A 10 -14.10 -27.92 38.94
CA PRO A 10 -13.88 -29.31 39.34
C PRO A 10 -12.47 -29.52 39.91
N LEU A 11 -12.36 -30.26 41.01
CA LEU A 11 -11.09 -30.83 41.46
C LEU A 11 -11.25 -32.25 42.01
N LEU A 12 -10.47 -33.15 41.42
CA LEU A 12 -9.87 -34.38 41.96
C LEU A 12 -10.68 -35.33 42.88
N GLY A 13 -10.81 -36.57 42.39
CA GLY A 13 -10.03 -37.66 43.00
C GLY A 13 -10.78 -38.80 43.73
N LEU A 14 -10.33 -40.02 43.40
CA LEU A 14 -10.41 -41.29 44.15
C LEU A 14 -11.57 -42.26 43.90
N LEU A 15 -11.27 -43.17 42.95
CA LEU A 15 -11.29 -44.64 43.06
C LEU A 15 -11.81 -45.26 44.38
N ALA A 16 -12.73 -46.22 44.24
CA ALA A 16 -12.62 -47.54 44.85
C ALA A 16 -13.50 -48.59 44.13
N CYS A 17 -12.79 -49.55 43.49
CA CYS A 17 -12.96 -51.01 43.57
C CYS A 17 -14.30 -51.61 44.05
N ALA A 18 -14.78 -52.78 43.62
CA ALA A 18 -14.41 -53.83 42.67
C ALA A 18 -15.56 -54.87 42.78
N GLY A 19 -15.82 -55.68 41.74
CA GLY A 19 -16.70 -56.86 41.90
C GLY A 19 -17.34 -57.38 40.63
N LEU A 20 -16.58 -58.16 39.86
CA LEU A 20 -17.06 -59.04 38.79
C LEU A 20 -18.04 -60.10 39.32
N LEU A 21 -19.13 -60.34 38.60
CA LEU A 21 -19.74 -61.68 38.44
C LEU A 21 -20.50 -61.75 37.10
N LEU A 22 -20.07 -62.70 36.26
CA LEU A 22 -20.71 -63.14 35.03
C LEU A 22 -21.93 -64.03 35.33
N ALA A 23 -23.07 -63.80 34.68
CA ALA A 23 -24.04 -64.83 34.28
C ALA A 23 -24.96 -64.32 33.17
N SER A 24 -25.31 -65.23 32.26
CA SER A 24 -25.87 -65.01 30.93
C SER A 24 -27.40 -65.13 30.87
N CYS A 25 -27.97 -64.46 29.85
CA CYS A 25 -29.23 -64.71 29.13
C CYS A 25 -30.59 -64.57 29.86
N GLY A 26 -31.42 -63.65 29.33
CA GLY A 26 -32.87 -63.80 29.39
C GLY A 26 -33.70 -62.51 29.39
N GLY A 27 -33.79 -61.84 28.23
CA GLY A 27 -35.04 -61.22 27.73
C GLY A 27 -35.63 -59.98 28.42
N GLY A 28 -35.71 -58.90 27.65
CA GLY A 28 -36.74 -57.87 27.81
C GLY A 28 -36.23 -56.50 28.22
N SER A 29 -35.80 -55.69 27.26
CA SER A 29 -35.65 -54.25 27.47
C SER A 29 -36.41 -53.50 26.40
N SER A 30 -37.46 -52.84 26.88
CA SER A 30 -38.24 -51.81 26.22
C SER A 30 -37.32 -50.74 25.62
N ILE A 31 -37.35 -50.63 24.29
CA ILE A 31 -36.66 -49.57 23.54
C ILE A 31 -37.33 -48.24 23.90
N SER A 32 -36.53 -47.27 24.36
CA SER A 32 -36.99 -45.89 24.53
C SER A 32 -37.24 -45.27 23.16
N ARG A 33 -38.23 -44.37 23.06
CA ARG A 33 -38.67 -43.78 21.77
C ARG A 33 -37.53 -43.06 20.99
N ASN A 34 -36.44 -42.67 21.66
CA ASN A 34 -35.27 -42.05 21.03
C ASN A 34 -34.25 -43.04 20.45
N GLN A 35 -34.21 -44.30 20.87
CA GLN A 35 -33.33 -45.33 20.27
C GLN A 35 -33.94 -46.02 19.04
N ALA A 36 -35.26 -45.92 18.85
CA ALA A 36 -35.94 -46.44 17.66
C ALA A 36 -35.80 -45.51 16.44
N ALA A 37 -35.56 -44.20 16.65
CA ALA A 37 -35.43 -43.21 15.59
C ALA A 37 -34.05 -43.21 14.88
N ASN A 38 -33.03 -43.80 15.52
CA ASN A 38 -31.64 -43.88 15.02
C ASN A 38 -31.24 -45.33 14.67
N ALA A 39 -32.20 -46.24 14.50
CA ALA A 39 -31.94 -47.64 14.20
C ALA A 39 -31.73 -47.83 12.68
N GLY A 40 -30.47 -47.89 12.24
CA GLY A 40 -30.14 -48.14 10.84
C GLY A 40 -28.87 -47.43 10.37
N THR A 41 -28.64 -47.47 9.05
CA THR A 41 -27.55 -46.73 8.40
C THR A 41 -27.96 -45.27 8.20
N PHE A 42 -27.13 -44.30 8.59
CA PHE A 42 -27.37 -42.88 8.32
C PHE A 42 -27.15 -42.55 6.84
N GLN A 43 -28.17 -41.99 6.18
CA GLN A 43 -28.20 -41.75 4.74
C GLN A 43 -29.04 -40.51 4.37
N VAL A 44 -28.74 -39.93 3.21
CA VAL A 44 -29.60 -38.93 2.56
C VAL A 44 -30.84 -39.64 2.00
N GLU A 45 -32.04 -39.18 2.35
CA GLU A 45 -33.30 -39.67 1.78
C GLU A 45 -33.67 -38.93 0.51
N SER A 46 -33.52 -37.61 0.51
CA SER A 46 -33.85 -36.77 -0.65
C SER A 46 -33.18 -35.41 -0.59
N ILE A 47 -33.07 -34.79 -1.76
CA ILE A 47 -32.72 -33.39 -1.96
C ILE A 47 -33.77 -32.79 -2.90
N ASN A 48 -34.07 -31.50 -2.77
CA ASN A 48 -35.05 -30.80 -3.62
C ASN A 48 -34.52 -30.41 -5.03
N MET A 49 -33.45 -31.06 -5.48
CA MET A 49 -32.70 -30.74 -6.71
C MET A 49 -32.47 -32.01 -7.54
N ASN A 50 -32.73 -31.93 -8.84
CA ASN A 50 -32.39 -32.96 -9.81
C ASN A 50 -31.15 -32.56 -10.61
N ASP A 51 -30.52 -33.54 -11.28
CA ASP A 51 -29.39 -33.28 -12.15
C ASP A 51 -29.79 -32.43 -13.36
N GLY A 52 -29.05 -31.35 -13.58
CA GLY A 52 -29.27 -30.40 -14.67
C GLY A 52 -30.37 -29.37 -14.43
N ASP A 53 -30.93 -29.29 -13.22
CA ASP A 53 -31.92 -28.27 -12.88
C ASP A 53 -31.35 -26.85 -13.05
N VAL A 54 -32.20 -25.91 -13.45
CA VAL A 54 -31.90 -24.48 -13.37
C VAL A 54 -32.22 -24.01 -11.95
N TRP A 55 -31.21 -23.52 -11.24
CA TRP A 55 -31.29 -23.18 -9.83
C TRP A 55 -31.17 -21.68 -9.62
N ALA A 56 -32.29 -21.04 -9.28
CA ALA A 56 -32.32 -19.62 -8.94
C ALA A 56 -31.38 -19.28 -7.77
N LEU A 57 -30.80 -18.08 -7.80
CA LEU A 57 -29.67 -17.71 -6.96
C LEU A 57 -30.01 -17.68 -5.45
N ASN A 58 -31.25 -17.35 -5.10
CA ASN A 58 -31.73 -17.33 -3.71
C ASN A 58 -32.47 -18.62 -3.28
N ARG A 59 -32.50 -19.66 -4.15
CA ARG A 59 -33.30 -20.87 -3.89
C ARG A 59 -32.62 -21.75 -2.84
N PRO A 60 -33.28 -22.04 -1.70
CA PRO A 60 -32.70 -22.88 -0.66
C PRO A 60 -32.56 -24.34 -1.12
N ILE A 61 -31.42 -24.95 -0.79
CA ILE A 61 -31.18 -26.38 -0.99
C ILE A 61 -31.60 -27.11 0.27
N VAL A 62 -32.54 -28.06 0.12
CA VAL A 62 -33.19 -28.76 1.23
C VAL A 62 -32.83 -30.23 1.15
N ILE A 63 -32.15 -30.72 2.18
CA ILE A 63 -31.63 -32.08 2.26
C ILE A 63 -32.34 -32.79 3.42
N THR A 64 -33.00 -33.89 3.12
CA THR A 64 -33.71 -34.71 4.12
C THR A 64 -32.91 -35.97 4.40
N PHE A 65 -32.69 -36.24 5.68
CA PHE A 65 -32.00 -37.43 6.16
C PHE A 65 -32.96 -38.37 6.88
N ASN A 66 -32.59 -39.64 6.98
CA ASN A 66 -33.41 -40.62 7.68
C ASN A 66 -33.31 -40.50 9.22
N HIS A 67 -32.24 -39.90 9.75
CA HIS A 67 -32.01 -39.65 11.18
C HIS A 67 -31.92 -38.14 11.50
N PRO A 68 -32.17 -37.72 12.76
CA PRO A 68 -31.86 -36.38 13.24
C PRO A 68 -30.36 -36.06 13.14
N VAL A 69 -30.03 -34.90 12.57
CA VAL A 69 -28.67 -34.46 12.26
C VAL A 69 -28.06 -33.72 13.45
N ASP A 70 -26.76 -33.92 13.65
CA ASP A 70 -25.92 -33.16 14.57
C ASP A 70 -25.56 -31.79 13.94
N PRO A 71 -26.07 -30.65 14.48
CA PRO A 71 -25.79 -29.32 13.93
C PRO A 71 -24.30 -29.00 13.84
N ASP A 72 -23.50 -29.50 14.79
CA ASP A 72 -22.05 -29.24 14.88
C ASP A 72 -21.26 -29.94 13.76
N SER A 73 -21.91 -30.83 13.00
CA SER A 73 -21.32 -31.51 11.85
C SER A 73 -21.59 -30.82 10.50
N LEU A 74 -22.32 -29.70 10.49
CA LEU A 74 -22.75 -28.99 9.28
C LEU A 74 -21.77 -27.89 8.88
N GLY A 75 -21.34 -27.90 7.61
CA GLY A 75 -20.55 -26.83 7.02
C GLY A 75 -20.08 -27.18 5.61
N PHE A 76 -19.38 -26.26 4.96
CA PHE A 76 -18.87 -26.45 3.59
C PHE A 76 -17.83 -27.57 3.47
N SER A 77 -17.29 -28.09 4.58
CA SER A 77 -16.41 -29.26 4.60
C SER A 77 -17.16 -30.60 4.57
N SER A 78 -18.43 -30.62 5.01
CA SER A 78 -19.28 -31.83 5.09
C SER A 78 -20.42 -31.84 4.07
N ILE A 79 -20.73 -30.69 3.48
CA ILE A 79 -21.63 -30.53 2.33
C ILE A 79 -20.88 -29.63 1.33
N LEU A 80 -20.29 -30.24 0.31
CA LEU A 80 -19.49 -29.54 -0.70
C LEU A 80 -20.43 -28.91 -1.73
N ILE A 81 -20.29 -27.62 -2.01
CA ILE A 81 -20.97 -26.94 -3.14
C ILE A 81 -19.89 -26.18 -3.89
N ARG A 82 -19.71 -26.47 -5.17
CA ARG A 82 -18.60 -25.90 -5.96
C ARG A 82 -18.99 -25.57 -7.39
N PRO A 83 -18.43 -24.50 -7.97
CA PRO A 83 -18.48 -24.27 -9.41
C PRO A 83 -17.75 -25.38 -10.17
N VAL A 84 -18.24 -25.70 -11.36
CA VAL A 84 -17.62 -26.65 -12.31
C VAL A 84 -16.93 -25.90 -13.44
N ASP A 85 -17.55 -24.83 -13.94
CA ASP A 85 -17.07 -24.06 -15.08
C ASP A 85 -15.85 -23.20 -14.71
N PRO A 86 -14.75 -23.21 -15.50
CA PRO A 86 -13.49 -22.54 -15.16
C PRO A 86 -13.61 -21.04 -14.88
N GLU A 87 -14.55 -20.37 -15.54
CA GLU A 87 -14.77 -18.92 -15.45
C GLU A 87 -15.20 -18.47 -14.04
N VAL A 88 -15.76 -19.37 -13.23
CA VAL A 88 -16.25 -19.07 -11.88
C VAL A 88 -15.56 -19.91 -10.79
N GLN A 89 -14.52 -20.70 -11.13
CA GLN A 89 -13.83 -21.58 -10.16
C GLN A 89 -13.14 -20.83 -9.01
N GLY A 90 -12.76 -19.56 -9.21
CA GLY A 90 -12.18 -18.70 -8.17
C GLY A 90 -13.20 -18.07 -7.22
N GLN A 91 -14.51 -18.29 -7.42
CA GLN A 91 -15.57 -17.69 -6.62
C GLN A 91 -16.22 -18.74 -5.71
N PRO A 92 -15.90 -18.76 -4.40
CA PRO A 92 -16.46 -19.75 -3.49
C PRO A 92 -17.95 -19.51 -3.24
N VAL A 93 -18.72 -20.59 -3.12
CA VAL A 93 -20.14 -20.52 -2.74
C VAL A 93 -20.26 -20.09 -1.28
N THR A 94 -21.02 -19.03 -1.03
CA THR A 94 -21.26 -18.47 0.31
C THR A 94 -22.71 -18.71 0.77
N GLY A 95 -22.95 -18.75 2.09
CA GLY A 95 -24.29 -18.99 2.64
C GLY A 95 -24.26 -19.61 4.03
N SER A 96 -25.43 -20.01 4.52
CA SER A 96 -25.58 -20.57 5.88
C SER A 96 -26.35 -21.89 5.88
N PHE A 97 -25.99 -22.77 6.82
CA PHE A 97 -26.69 -24.03 7.07
C PHE A 97 -27.50 -23.95 8.35
N TYR A 98 -28.74 -24.44 8.33
CA TYR A 98 -29.56 -24.57 9.53
C TYR A 98 -30.51 -25.76 9.46
N LEU A 99 -30.99 -26.20 10.63
CA LEU A 99 -32.01 -27.24 10.73
C LEU A 99 -33.41 -26.63 10.64
N ARG A 100 -34.27 -27.20 9.78
CA ARG A 100 -35.65 -26.74 9.64
C ARG A 100 -36.46 -27.03 10.91
N ALA A 101 -37.07 -26.01 11.50
CA ALA A 101 -37.96 -26.17 12.65
C ALA A 101 -39.13 -27.12 12.33
N GLY A 102 -39.52 -27.96 13.30
CA GLY A 102 -40.60 -28.94 13.14
C GLY A 102 -40.26 -30.18 12.31
N SER A 103 -39.01 -30.34 11.84
CA SER A 103 -38.56 -31.51 11.06
C SER A 103 -38.00 -32.66 11.90
N GLU A 104 -38.15 -32.61 13.23
CA GLU A 104 -37.47 -33.50 14.18
C GLU A 104 -35.94 -33.50 14.04
N GLY A 105 -35.35 -32.44 13.47
CA GLY A 105 -33.91 -32.30 13.26
C GLY A 105 -33.37 -33.05 12.03
N ARG A 106 -34.23 -33.58 11.15
CA ARG A 106 -33.82 -34.42 10.01
C ARG A 106 -33.62 -33.67 8.69
N VAL A 107 -34.02 -32.40 8.64
CA VAL A 107 -33.97 -31.59 7.42
C VAL A 107 -32.97 -30.47 7.60
N VAL A 108 -31.90 -30.53 6.81
CA VAL A 108 -30.88 -29.47 6.69
C VAL A 108 -31.26 -28.57 5.53
N VAL A 109 -31.16 -27.26 5.73
CA VAL A 109 -31.35 -26.26 4.69
C VAL A 109 -30.05 -25.50 4.53
N PHE A 110 -29.56 -25.42 3.29
CA PHE A 110 -28.57 -24.44 2.89
C PHE A 110 -29.29 -23.23 2.30
N GLN A 111 -29.10 -22.06 2.90
CA GLN A 111 -29.59 -20.79 2.40
C GLN A 111 -28.43 -20.06 1.70
N PRO A 112 -28.48 -19.90 0.37
CA PRO A 112 -27.50 -19.11 -0.36
C PRO A 112 -27.44 -17.67 0.15
N ALA A 113 -26.23 -17.11 0.27
CA ALA A 113 -26.07 -15.66 0.46
C ALA A 113 -26.58 -14.91 -0.77
N CYS A 114 -27.27 -13.79 -0.53
CA CYS A 114 -27.80 -12.99 -1.62
C CYS A 114 -26.80 -11.99 -2.17
N PRO A 115 -26.85 -11.74 -3.49
CA PRO A 115 -26.02 -10.71 -4.09
C PRO A 115 -26.39 -9.33 -3.57
N THR A 116 -25.39 -8.45 -3.60
CA THR A 116 -25.47 -7.05 -3.18
C THR A 116 -24.89 -6.11 -4.25
N ASP A 117 -24.38 -6.63 -5.36
CA ASP A 117 -23.85 -5.88 -6.49
C ASP A 117 -24.82 -5.84 -7.69
N LEU A 118 -24.62 -4.89 -8.61
CA LEU A 118 -25.47 -4.72 -9.80
C LEU A 118 -25.41 -5.91 -10.76
N GLN A 119 -24.29 -6.63 -10.78
CA GLN A 119 -24.07 -7.81 -11.62
C GLN A 119 -24.61 -9.09 -11.00
N ASN A 120 -25.09 -9.03 -9.74
CA ASN A 120 -25.48 -10.19 -8.94
C ASN A 120 -24.40 -11.27 -8.80
N ALA A 121 -23.13 -10.90 -8.95
CA ALA A 121 -22.01 -11.83 -9.02
C ALA A 121 -21.35 -12.08 -7.65
N ASN A 122 -21.59 -11.24 -6.64
CA ASN A 122 -20.98 -11.37 -5.32
C ASN A 122 -21.78 -12.22 -4.31
N GLY A 123 -22.87 -12.84 -4.77
CA GLY A 123 -23.68 -13.77 -3.97
C GLY A 123 -23.12 -15.19 -3.93
N ALA A 124 -23.93 -16.13 -3.46
CA ALA A 124 -23.55 -17.54 -3.40
C ALA A 124 -23.33 -18.21 -4.76
N PHE A 125 -24.08 -17.76 -5.76
CA PHE A 125 -24.12 -18.34 -7.10
C PHE A 125 -24.07 -17.22 -8.14
N VAL A 126 -23.21 -17.37 -9.15
CA VAL A 126 -23.03 -16.38 -10.21
C VAL A 126 -24.08 -16.58 -11.31
N PRO A 127 -24.82 -15.54 -11.74
CA PRO A 127 -25.74 -15.62 -12.87
C PRO A 127 -25.01 -15.88 -14.20
N GLY A 128 -25.69 -16.43 -15.20
CA GLY A 128 -25.13 -16.58 -16.55
C GLY A 128 -25.12 -18.00 -17.12
N GLY A 129 -25.77 -18.96 -16.45
CA GLY A 129 -25.85 -20.34 -16.95
C GLY A 129 -24.70 -21.25 -16.50
N TYR A 130 -23.91 -20.82 -15.51
CA TYR A 130 -22.76 -21.57 -15.00
C TYR A 130 -23.18 -22.82 -14.20
N HIS A 131 -22.41 -23.89 -14.31
CA HIS A 131 -22.66 -25.17 -13.69
C HIS A 131 -22.02 -25.27 -12.30
N TYR A 132 -22.78 -25.84 -11.37
CA TYR A 132 -22.36 -26.11 -10.00
C TYR A 132 -22.63 -27.57 -9.64
N GLU A 133 -21.85 -28.10 -8.72
CA GLU A 133 -22.01 -29.43 -8.16
C GLU A 133 -22.17 -29.34 -6.64
N ILE A 134 -23.18 -30.04 -6.11
CA ILE A 134 -23.30 -30.33 -4.68
C ILE A 134 -22.98 -31.79 -4.40
N ALA A 135 -22.08 -32.04 -3.44
CA ALA A 135 -21.67 -33.37 -3.02
C ALA A 135 -21.69 -33.51 -1.50
N LEU A 136 -22.26 -34.62 -1.01
CA LEU A 136 -22.25 -34.99 0.40
C LEU A 136 -21.30 -36.18 0.60
N PRO A 137 -20.07 -35.94 1.09
CA PRO A 137 -19.08 -36.98 1.35
C PRO A 137 -19.60 -38.02 2.34
N THR A 138 -19.16 -39.27 2.16
CA THR A 138 -19.49 -40.38 3.07
C THR A 138 -18.30 -40.71 3.95
N VAL A 139 -18.49 -41.56 4.96
CA VAL A 139 -17.39 -42.09 5.81
C VAL A 139 -16.27 -42.79 5.03
N ASN A 140 -16.48 -43.11 3.75
CA ASN A 140 -15.48 -43.68 2.85
C ASN A 140 -14.76 -42.63 1.97
N SER A 141 -15.17 -41.37 2.02
CA SER A 141 -14.57 -40.27 1.28
C SER A 141 -13.30 -39.81 1.99
N PHE A 142 -12.15 -39.96 1.34
CA PHE A 142 -10.84 -39.58 1.89
C PHE A 142 -10.71 -38.05 1.98
N GLY A 143 -10.25 -37.53 3.13
CA GLY A 143 -9.88 -36.11 3.29
C GLY A 143 -11.02 -35.12 3.54
N HIS A 144 -12.27 -35.57 3.67
CA HIS A 144 -13.43 -34.70 3.88
C HIS A 144 -14.10 -34.93 5.25
N ALA A 145 -14.66 -33.87 5.83
CA ALA A 145 -15.58 -34.01 6.96
C ALA A 145 -16.89 -34.64 6.46
N VAL A 146 -17.63 -35.28 7.36
CA VAL A 146 -18.90 -35.94 7.02
C VAL A 146 -19.99 -35.49 7.96
N VAL A 147 -21.21 -35.33 7.44
CA VAL A 147 -22.39 -35.06 8.27
C VAL A 147 -22.61 -36.24 9.21
N ARG A 148 -23.01 -35.95 10.46
CA ARG A 148 -23.29 -36.95 11.49
C ARG A 148 -24.72 -36.86 11.99
N ASP A 149 -25.25 -37.97 12.48
CA ASP A 149 -26.49 -37.98 13.26
C ASP A 149 -26.24 -37.61 14.73
N GLN A 150 -27.30 -37.32 15.49
CA GLN A 150 -27.21 -37.02 16.93
C GLN A 150 -26.67 -38.18 17.80
N ALA A 151 -26.55 -39.39 17.25
CA ALA A 151 -25.92 -40.53 17.91
C ALA A 151 -24.43 -40.69 17.51
N GLY A 152 -23.89 -39.80 16.68
CA GLY A 152 -22.49 -39.76 16.25
C GLY A 152 -22.16 -40.63 15.04
N HIS A 153 -23.15 -41.22 14.35
CA HIS A 153 -22.89 -42.00 13.14
C HIS A 153 -22.63 -41.07 11.94
N GLY A 154 -21.50 -41.26 11.26
CA GLY A 154 -21.18 -40.54 10.02
C GLY A 154 -22.00 -41.03 8.82
N LEU A 155 -22.24 -40.13 7.86
CA LEU A 155 -23.03 -40.39 6.65
C LEU A 155 -22.43 -41.54 5.83
N LYS A 156 -23.20 -42.60 5.58
CA LYS A 156 -22.71 -43.79 4.84
C LYS A 156 -23.19 -43.85 3.40
N ILE A 157 -24.37 -43.27 3.11
CA ILE A 157 -24.89 -43.10 1.75
C ILE A 157 -25.14 -41.61 1.56
N GLY A 158 -24.25 -40.99 0.79
CA GLY A 158 -24.30 -39.58 0.41
C GLY A 158 -25.00 -39.38 -0.92
N LEU A 159 -24.74 -38.23 -1.54
CA LEU A 159 -25.36 -37.84 -2.81
C LEU A 159 -24.43 -36.87 -3.56
N THR A 160 -24.45 -36.91 -4.88
CA THR A 160 -23.91 -35.86 -5.74
C THR A 160 -24.99 -35.42 -6.71
N ARG A 161 -25.11 -34.11 -6.94
CA ARG A 161 -26.00 -33.50 -7.94
C ARG A 161 -25.30 -32.37 -8.68
N SER A 162 -25.60 -32.20 -9.96
CA SER A 162 -25.20 -31.03 -10.73
C SER A 162 -26.41 -30.18 -11.11
N PHE A 163 -26.22 -28.86 -11.20
CA PHE A 163 -27.23 -27.90 -11.61
C PHE A 163 -26.56 -26.71 -12.31
N ARG A 164 -27.34 -25.82 -12.93
CA ARG A 164 -26.81 -24.57 -13.47
C ARG A 164 -27.58 -23.36 -12.95
N THR A 165 -26.93 -22.21 -12.90
CA THR A 165 -27.59 -20.93 -12.58
C THR A 165 -28.46 -20.44 -13.75
N PRO A 166 -29.39 -19.51 -13.52
CA PRO A 166 -30.24 -18.99 -14.59
C PRO A 166 -29.47 -18.04 -15.51
N ILE A 167 -29.98 -17.85 -16.73
CA ILE A 167 -29.44 -16.90 -17.71
C ILE A 167 -30.35 -15.65 -17.76
N ASP A 168 -29.86 -14.52 -17.27
CA ASP A 168 -30.54 -13.22 -17.37
C ASP A 168 -30.55 -12.68 -18.81
N PRO A 169 -31.61 -12.03 -19.31
CA PRO A 169 -32.95 -11.83 -18.73
C PRO A 169 -33.97 -12.91 -19.16
N VAL A 170 -33.50 -14.04 -19.68
CA VAL A 170 -34.35 -15.08 -20.26
C VAL A 170 -35.01 -15.94 -19.17
N GLU A 171 -34.27 -16.23 -18.11
CA GLU A 171 -34.70 -17.01 -16.96
C GLU A 171 -34.65 -16.15 -15.70
N PRO A 172 -35.67 -16.21 -14.83
CA PRO A 172 -35.69 -15.40 -13.62
C PRO A 172 -34.52 -15.78 -12.71
N LEU A 173 -33.69 -14.80 -12.36
CA LEU A 173 -32.52 -15.01 -11.50
C LEU A 173 -32.92 -15.47 -10.08
N PHE A 174 -34.07 -15.00 -9.59
CA PHE A 174 -34.51 -15.19 -8.21
C PHE A 174 -35.89 -15.84 -8.14
N ILE A 175 -36.14 -16.58 -7.07
CA ILE A 175 -37.49 -16.97 -6.67
C ILE A 175 -38.09 -15.84 -5.87
N ASP A 176 -39.20 -15.31 -6.36
CA ASP A 176 -40.11 -14.54 -5.55
C ASP A 176 -40.89 -15.49 -4.63
N THR A 177 -40.66 -15.36 -3.32
CA THR A 177 -41.32 -16.16 -2.29
C THR A 177 -42.59 -15.50 -1.75
N THR A 178 -42.80 -14.22 -2.04
CA THR A 178 -43.90 -13.41 -1.54
C THR A 178 -44.41 -12.49 -2.64
N VAL A 179 -45.47 -12.92 -3.31
CA VAL A 179 -46.07 -12.18 -4.42
C VAL A 179 -46.45 -10.75 -4.03
N GLY A 180 -45.98 -9.78 -4.81
CA GLY A 180 -46.25 -8.36 -4.67
C GLY A 180 -45.06 -7.62 -4.05
N PRO A 181 -45.05 -6.28 -4.12
CA PRO A 181 -43.88 -5.47 -3.78
C PRO A 181 -43.50 -5.51 -2.30
N PRO A 182 -42.26 -5.11 -1.93
CA PRO A 182 -41.75 -5.25 -0.57
C PRO A 182 -42.57 -4.42 0.40
N ARG A 183 -42.95 -5.01 1.54
CA ARG A 183 -43.69 -4.36 2.62
C ARG A 183 -42.98 -4.52 3.96
N PHE A 184 -43.29 -3.65 4.90
CA PHE A 184 -42.85 -3.85 6.28
C PHE A 184 -43.37 -5.18 6.85
N ALA A 185 -42.56 -5.84 7.68
CA ALA A 185 -42.92 -7.09 8.33
C ALA A 185 -44.15 -6.94 9.26
N ALA A 186 -44.90 -8.02 9.47
CA ALA A 186 -46.13 -7.95 10.28
C ALA A 186 -45.87 -7.81 11.79
N VAL A 187 -44.68 -8.18 12.26
CA VAL A 187 -44.26 -8.13 13.67
C VAL A 187 -43.03 -7.26 13.75
N ASP A 188 -43.04 -6.29 14.66
CA ASP A 188 -41.96 -5.32 14.90
C ASP A 188 -41.32 -4.79 13.61
N PRO A 189 -42.13 -4.22 12.70
CA PRO A 189 -41.69 -3.80 11.35
C PRO A 189 -40.53 -2.79 11.39
N VAL A 190 -40.57 -1.91 12.38
CA VAL A 190 -39.54 -0.90 12.63
C VAL A 190 -39.34 -0.83 14.13
N VAL A 191 -38.11 -1.02 14.59
CA VAL A 191 -37.73 -0.89 15.99
C VAL A 191 -36.80 0.30 16.12
N PHE A 192 -37.27 1.31 16.85
CA PHE A 192 -36.50 2.51 17.17
C PHE A 192 -35.76 2.34 18.50
N PRO A 193 -34.63 3.03 18.71
CA PRO A 193 -33.99 3.11 20.01
C PRO A 193 -34.85 3.88 21.03
N ASP A 194 -34.71 3.57 22.31
CA ASP A 194 -35.51 4.15 23.40
C ASP A 194 -35.15 5.62 23.75
N GLY A 195 -34.12 6.20 23.14
CA GLY A 195 -33.54 7.50 23.51
C GLY A 195 -33.26 8.44 22.33
N LEU A 196 -32.46 9.50 22.58
CA LEU A 196 -32.13 10.53 21.59
C LEU A 196 -30.81 10.29 20.83
N ASN A 197 -30.21 9.09 20.95
CA ASN A 197 -28.89 8.79 20.39
C ASN A 197 -27.80 9.81 20.80
N LEU A 198 -27.76 10.17 22.09
CA LEU A 198 -26.70 11.04 22.62
C LEU A 198 -25.37 10.30 22.58
N PHE A 199 -24.31 10.97 22.14
CA PHE A 199 -22.96 10.42 22.06
C PHE A 199 -22.44 10.00 23.44
N SER A 200 -22.73 10.80 24.47
CA SER A 200 -22.35 10.52 25.86
C SER A 200 -23.04 9.30 26.48
N ALA A 201 -24.17 8.84 25.93
CA ALA A 201 -24.95 7.74 26.52
C ALA A 201 -24.42 6.33 26.18
N GLY A 202 -23.37 6.24 25.35
CA GLY A 202 -22.68 4.99 25.03
C GLY A 202 -23.47 4.06 24.10
N GLY A 203 -23.45 4.36 22.79
CA GLY A 203 -23.81 3.41 21.74
C GLY A 203 -24.33 4.06 20.46
N GLU A 204 -23.85 3.56 19.31
CA GLU A 204 -24.51 3.77 18.01
C GLU A 204 -25.93 3.20 18.09
N SER A 205 -26.94 4.05 18.11
CA SER A 205 -28.33 3.60 18.02
C SER A 205 -28.71 3.43 16.56
N ALA A 206 -29.16 2.22 16.20
CA ALA A 206 -29.71 1.95 14.87
C ALA A 206 -31.23 1.79 14.94
N ILE A 207 -31.90 2.14 13.85
CA ILE A 207 -33.30 1.79 13.61
C ILE A 207 -33.31 0.47 12.83
N GLU A 208 -33.86 -0.58 13.42
CA GLU A 208 -34.05 -1.85 12.71
C GLU A 208 -35.29 -1.76 11.83
N ILE A 209 -35.16 -2.08 10.55
CA ILE A 209 -36.23 -2.04 9.55
C ILE A 209 -36.35 -3.44 8.95
N ARG A 210 -37.51 -4.06 9.15
CA ARG A 210 -37.81 -5.42 8.71
C ARG A 210 -38.79 -5.41 7.56
N PHE A 211 -38.42 -6.06 6.46
CA PHE A 211 -39.30 -6.30 5.33
C PHE A 211 -39.83 -7.73 5.37
N ASN A 212 -41.05 -7.93 4.87
CA ASN A 212 -41.71 -9.24 4.80
C ASN A 212 -41.10 -10.19 3.75
N GLN A 213 -40.20 -9.68 2.91
CA GLN A 213 -39.55 -10.42 1.83
C GLN A 213 -38.13 -9.88 1.57
N SER A 214 -37.42 -10.55 0.68
CA SER A 214 -36.04 -10.19 0.31
C SER A 214 -36.03 -8.94 -0.56
N ILE A 215 -35.03 -8.10 -0.40
CA ILE A 215 -34.90 -6.85 -1.17
C ILE A 215 -33.79 -6.95 -2.20
N ASP A 216 -33.84 -6.14 -3.25
CA ASP A 216 -32.66 -5.86 -4.06
C ASP A 216 -31.69 -5.00 -3.22
N ALA A 217 -30.53 -5.58 -2.89
CA ALA A 217 -29.52 -4.93 -2.06
C ALA A 217 -28.46 -4.18 -2.86
N SER A 218 -28.66 -4.05 -4.18
CA SER A 218 -27.77 -3.26 -5.03
C SER A 218 -27.73 -1.79 -4.57
N PRO A 219 -26.60 -1.08 -4.78
CA PRO A 219 -26.48 0.33 -4.40
C PRO A 219 -27.54 1.24 -5.03
N ASP A 220 -28.06 0.87 -6.21
CA ASP A 220 -29.11 1.61 -6.90
C ASP A 220 -30.46 1.52 -6.19
N ASN A 221 -30.69 0.45 -5.42
CA ASN A 221 -31.93 0.24 -4.69
C ASN A 221 -31.80 0.53 -3.19
N LEU A 222 -30.76 0.00 -2.52
CA LEU A 222 -30.54 0.16 -1.09
C LEU A 222 -29.72 1.43 -0.80
N ASN A 223 -30.40 2.58 -0.84
CA ASN A 223 -29.82 3.89 -0.56
C ASN A 223 -30.81 4.81 0.18
N THR A 224 -30.31 5.94 0.69
CA THR A 224 -31.07 6.92 1.47
C THR A 224 -31.99 7.82 0.63
N ASP A 225 -32.09 7.59 -0.68
CA ASP A 225 -33.12 8.17 -1.53
C ASP A 225 -34.37 7.28 -1.62
N ARG A 226 -34.21 5.96 -1.51
CA ARG A 226 -35.34 5.01 -1.55
C ARG A 226 -35.77 4.49 -0.19
N LEU A 227 -34.88 4.43 0.80
CA LEU A 227 -35.20 4.06 2.18
C LEU A 227 -34.59 5.07 3.15
N PHE A 228 -35.42 5.88 3.80
CA PHE A 228 -34.95 6.98 4.64
C PHE A 228 -35.86 7.21 5.83
N VAL A 229 -35.41 8.02 6.78
CA VAL A 229 -36.17 8.38 7.97
C VAL A 229 -36.46 9.86 7.93
N LEU A 230 -37.72 10.26 8.14
CA LEU A 230 -38.15 11.65 8.21
C LEU A 230 -38.48 12.05 9.65
N TYR A 231 -38.21 13.30 10.00
CA TYR A 231 -38.73 13.93 11.21
C TYR A 231 -39.87 14.93 10.89
N SER A 232 -40.78 15.12 11.85
CA SER A 232 -41.95 15.98 11.68
C SER A 232 -41.62 17.48 11.63
N ASP A 233 -42.34 18.24 10.79
CA ASP A 233 -42.19 19.69 10.64
C ASP A 233 -42.48 20.42 11.96
N GLY A 234 -43.52 20.00 12.66
CA GLY A 234 -43.90 20.49 14.00
C GLY A 234 -43.37 19.62 15.13
N GLU A 235 -43.21 20.22 16.31
CA GLU A 235 -42.96 19.50 17.56
C GLU A 235 -44.22 18.76 18.03
N ILE A 236 -44.06 17.69 18.79
CA ILE A 236 -45.20 16.98 19.38
C ILE A 236 -45.99 17.94 20.28
N GLY A 237 -47.32 17.99 20.09
CA GLY A 237 -48.24 18.91 20.74
C GLY A 237 -48.43 20.26 20.02
N SER A 238 -47.74 20.49 18.90
CA SER A 238 -47.86 21.71 18.09
C SER A 238 -48.57 21.47 16.74
N GLY A 239 -48.82 22.54 15.97
CA GLY A 239 -49.31 22.40 14.59
C GLY A 239 -48.26 21.70 13.72
N ASN A 240 -48.70 20.86 12.78
CA ASN A 240 -47.83 20.10 11.86
C ASN A 240 -46.97 18.99 12.53
N GLU A 241 -47.30 18.54 13.75
CA GLU A 241 -46.62 17.43 14.45
C GLU A 241 -46.66 16.07 13.70
N ASN A 242 -47.56 15.93 12.72
CA ASN A 242 -47.69 14.75 11.86
C ASN A 242 -47.50 15.09 10.37
N SER A 243 -46.91 16.25 10.07
CA SER A 243 -46.49 16.65 8.73
C SER A 243 -45.02 16.31 8.56
N PHE A 244 -44.65 15.65 7.46
CA PHE A 244 -43.29 15.20 7.20
C PHE A 244 -42.84 15.72 5.84
N SER A 245 -42.08 16.81 5.80
CA SER A 245 -41.46 17.28 4.55
C SER A 245 -40.44 16.25 4.04
N PRO A 246 -40.38 15.97 2.72
CA PRO A 246 -39.34 15.12 2.13
C PRO A 246 -37.90 15.62 2.36
N THR A 247 -37.74 16.90 2.72
CA THR A 247 -36.44 17.51 3.03
C THR A 247 -35.98 17.24 4.46
N ASN A 248 -36.87 16.81 5.35
CA ASN A 248 -36.58 16.58 6.78
C ASN A 248 -35.98 15.19 6.99
N LYS A 249 -34.94 14.84 6.24
CA LYS A 249 -34.27 13.55 6.37
C LYS A 249 -33.43 13.52 7.64
N VAL A 250 -33.60 12.48 8.44
CA VAL A 250 -32.64 12.13 9.50
C VAL A 250 -31.39 11.59 8.81
N PRO A 251 -30.21 12.11 9.11
CA PRO A 251 -28.98 11.64 8.51
C PRO A 251 -28.56 10.29 9.09
N GLY A 252 -27.88 9.48 8.28
CA GLY A 252 -27.46 8.13 8.66
C GLY A 252 -27.09 7.28 7.45
N ARG A 253 -26.70 6.03 7.70
CA ARG A 253 -26.35 5.05 6.67
C ARG A 253 -27.15 3.76 6.82
N LEU A 254 -27.41 3.10 5.70
CA LEU A 254 -28.10 1.81 5.66
C LEU A 254 -27.08 0.68 5.67
N VAL A 255 -27.29 -0.29 6.55
CA VAL A 255 -26.51 -1.53 6.64
C VAL A 255 -27.45 -2.71 6.48
N LEU A 256 -27.22 -3.54 5.48
CA LEU A 256 -27.95 -4.78 5.32
C LEU A 256 -27.40 -5.80 6.33
N ILE A 257 -28.26 -6.30 7.21
CA ILE A 257 -27.89 -7.30 8.22
C ILE A 257 -28.22 -8.70 7.71
N ASP A 258 -29.46 -8.89 7.25
CA ASP A 258 -29.93 -10.16 6.70
C ASP A 258 -30.74 -9.90 5.43
N ASN A 259 -30.56 -10.77 4.42
CA ASN A 259 -31.38 -10.79 3.22
C ASN A 259 -31.58 -12.24 2.78
N CYS A 260 -32.61 -12.51 1.97
CA CYS A 260 -32.88 -13.86 1.46
C CYS A 260 -33.08 -14.92 2.54
N THR A 261 -33.68 -14.50 3.65
CA THR A 261 -34.09 -15.39 4.72
C THR A 261 -35.58 -15.72 4.57
N PRO A 262 -36.08 -16.79 5.21
CA PRO A 262 -37.52 -17.06 5.27
C PRO A 262 -38.35 -15.95 5.94
N THR A 263 -37.68 -15.05 6.67
CA THR A 263 -38.28 -13.90 7.35
C THR A 263 -38.20 -12.60 6.56
N GLY A 264 -37.59 -12.61 5.36
CA GLY A 264 -37.39 -11.44 4.51
C GLY A 264 -36.02 -10.79 4.69
N ALA A 265 -35.98 -9.46 4.73
CA ALA A 265 -34.77 -8.66 4.90
C ALA A 265 -34.79 -7.86 6.21
N LEU A 266 -33.62 -7.72 6.83
CA LEU A 266 -33.36 -6.86 7.99
C LEU A 266 -32.28 -5.84 7.60
N ILE A 267 -32.64 -4.57 7.73
CA ILE A 267 -31.77 -3.44 7.45
C ILE A 267 -31.65 -2.63 8.73
N GLN A 268 -30.44 -2.20 9.06
CA GLN A 268 -30.20 -1.22 10.12
C GLN A 268 -29.94 0.14 9.49
N PHE A 269 -30.75 1.13 9.85
CA PHE A 269 -30.42 2.53 9.62
C PHE A 269 -29.60 3.03 10.81
N GLN A 270 -28.29 3.15 10.61
CA GLN A 270 -27.38 3.68 11.62
C GLN A 270 -27.47 5.20 11.60
N ILE A 271 -27.97 5.76 12.69
CA ILE A 271 -28.29 7.18 12.82
C ILE A 271 -26.99 7.97 12.91
N ALA A 272 -26.88 9.04 12.12
CA ALA A 272 -25.78 9.99 12.24
C ALA A 272 -26.15 11.06 13.28
N GLY A 273 -25.37 11.11 14.36
CA GLY A 273 -25.51 12.11 15.42
C GLY A 273 -26.81 12.04 16.21
N ILE A 274 -27.20 13.18 16.78
CA ILE A 274 -28.26 13.25 17.78
C ILE A 274 -29.64 13.33 17.10
N LEU A 275 -30.60 12.55 17.61
CA LEU A 275 -31.99 12.63 17.19
C LEU A 275 -32.68 13.88 17.74
N PRO A 276 -33.55 14.54 16.95
CA PRO A 276 -34.22 15.73 17.41
C PRO A 276 -35.22 15.39 18.55
N PRO A 277 -35.16 16.11 19.69
CA PRO A 277 -36.08 15.89 20.80
C PRO A 277 -37.49 16.38 20.45
N ASN A 278 -38.50 15.78 21.09
CA ASN A 278 -39.90 16.18 20.94
C ASN A 278 -40.42 16.18 19.48
N ARG A 279 -39.98 15.21 18.65
CA ARG A 279 -40.39 15.04 17.25
C ARG A 279 -41.00 13.66 17.00
N ASN A 280 -41.89 13.60 16.02
CA ASN A 280 -42.27 12.31 15.46
C ASN A 280 -41.29 11.94 14.35
N LEU A 281 -40.81 10.69 14.36
CA LEU A 281 -40.00 10.09 13.32
C LEU A 281 -40.81 9.08 12.53
N GLN A 282 -40.50 8.93 11.25
CA GLN A 282 -41.16 7.97 10.38
C GLN A 282 -40.20 7.43 9.33
N VAL A 283 -40.11 6.10 9.22
CA VAL A 283 -39.39 5.45 8.11
C VAL A 283 -40.25 5.55 6.86
N ARG A 284 -39.66 6.02 5.76
CA ARG A 284 -40.24 6.13 4.43
C ARG A 284 -39.52 5.22 3.46
N VAL A 285 -40.31 4.57 2.61
CA VAL A 285 -39.83 3.72 1.52
C VAL A 285 -40.44 4.22 0.23
N SER A 286 -39.61 4.70 -0.69
CA SER A 286 -40.04 5.18 -2.01
C SER A 286 -40.83 4.10 -2.77
N SER A 287 -41.72 4.52 -3.66
CA SER A 287 -42.39 3.62 -4.60
C SER A 287 -41.40 2.82 -5.44
N ASP A 288 -40.24 3.39 -5.73
CA ASP A 288 -39.20 2.79 -6.60
C ASP A 288 -38.32 1.78 -5.86
N PHE A 289 -38.51 1.60 -4.54
CA PHE A 289 -37.80 0.57 -3.79
C PHE A 289 -38.30 -0.82 -4.18
N GLN A 290 -37.37 -1.64 -4.66
CA GLN A 290 -37.67 -2.93 -5.29
C GLN A 290 -37.36 -4.08 -4.35
N ASP A 291 -38.13 -5.15 -4.49
CA ASP A 291 -37.68 -6.44 -3.98
C ASP A 291 -36.65 -7.08 -4.93
N LEU A 292 -36.15 -8.25 -4.54
CA LEU A 292 -35.18 -9.00 -5.34
C LEU A 292 -35.75 -9.50 -6.69
N ALA A 293 -37.07 -9.49 -6.87
CA ALA A 293 -37.74 -9.85 -8.12
C ALA A 293 -38.03 -8.64 -9.02
N GLY A 294 -37.67 -7.42 -8.59
CA GLY A 294 -37.91 -6.17 -9.31
C GLY A 294 -39.32 -5.60 -9.13
N GLU A 295 -40.13 -6.14 -8.21
CA GLU A 295 -41.47 -5.63 -7.95
C GLU A 295 -41.42 -4.35 -7.08
N THR A 296 -42.20 -3.34 -7.47
CA THR A 296 -42.21 -2.00 -6.86
C THR A 296 -43.57 -1.61 -6.31
N ASN A 297 -43.57 -0.74 -5.30
CA ASN A 297 -44.81 -0.26 -4.71
C ASN A 297 -45.45 0.82 -5.59
N SER A 298 -46.77 0.81 -5.73
CA SER A 298 -47.49 1.88 -6.48
C SER A 298 -47.53 3.23 -5.75
N GLN A 299 -47.17 3.26 -4.46
CA GLN A 299 -47.12 4.44 -3.60
C GLN A 299 -46.02 4.25 -2.56
N GLU A 300 -45.54 5.36 -1.98
CA GLU A 300 -44.59 5.34 -0.88
C GLU A 300 -45.16 4.61 0.35
N LEU A 301 -44.34 3.81 1.02
CA LEU A 301 -44.67 3.18 2.31
C LEU A 301 -44.18 4.04 3.46
N ALA A 302 -44.94 4.05 4.55
CA ALA A 302 -44.60 4.78 5.75
C ALA A 302 -44.82 3.92 7.00
N SER A 303 -43.86 3.94 7.94
CA SER A 303 -44.01 3.28 9.23
C SER A 303 -45.05 4.00 10.09
N ALA A 304 -45.42 3.41 11.24
CA ALA A 304 -46.05 4.19 12.30
C ALA A 304 -45.10 5.30 12.76
N SER A 305 -45.67 6.45 13.18
CA SER A 305 -44.91 7.53 13.79
C SER A 305 -44.33 7.06 15.12
N HIS A 306 -43.05 7.34 15.35
CA HIS A 306 -42.36 7.11 16.60
C HIS A 306 -42.06 8.45 17.28
N ALA A 307 -42.53 8.62 18.51
CA ALA A 307 -42.33 9.86 19.27
C ALA A 307 -40.99 9.83 20.00
N THR A 308 -40.08 10.76 19.69
CA THR A 308 -38.87 10.96 20.49
C THR A 308 -39.23 11.67 21.80
N PRO A 309 -38.55 11.36 22.92
CA PRO A 309 -38.83 12.01 24.20
C PRO A 309 -38.50 13.50 24.15
N THR A 310 -39.16 14.28 25.02
CA THR A 310 -38.71 15.65 25.32
C THR A 310 -37.44 15.60 26.17
N LEU A 311 -36.65 16.69 26.21
CA LEU A 311 -35.47 16.73 27.08
C LEU A 311 -35.88 16.70 28.57
N THR A 312 -37.02 17.29 28.95
CA THR A 312 -37.60 17.17 30.29
C THR A 312 -37.82 15.70 30.67
N ALA A 313 -38.39 14.91 29.75
CA ALA A 313 -38.65 13.49 29.97
C ALA A 313 -37.35 12.68 30.00
N TYR A 314 -36.42 12.99 29.10
CA TYR A 314 -35.12 12.34 29.02
C TYR A 314 -34.26 12.59 30.27
N TYR A 315 -34.12 13.86 30.69
CA TYR A 315 -33.37 14.23 31.90
C TYR A 315 -34.10 13.94 33.21
N ASN A 316 -35.40 13.60 33.15
CA ASN A 316 -36.26 13.43 34.31
C ASN A 316 -36.17 14.64 35.26
N ASP A 317 -36.20 15.85 34.69
CA ASP A 317 -36.00 17.12 35.37
C ASP A 317 -37.24 18.02 35.24
N PRO A 318 -38.12 18.11 36.25
CA PRO A 318 -39.31 18.94 36.16
C PRO A 318 -39.02 20.46 36.13
N ASN A 319 -37.78 20.88 36.40
CA ASN A 319 -37.36 22.28 36.33
C ASN A 319 -36.58 22.60 35.04
N TRP A 320 -36.41 21.63 34.14
CA TRP A 320 -35.84 21.88 32.82
C TRP A 320 -36.79 22.72 31.98
N ASN A 321 -36.24 23.67 31.24
CA ASN A 321 -36.97 24.42 30.23
C ASN A 321 -36.51 23.94 28.85
N GLU A 322 -37.46 23.55 27.99
CA GLU A 322 -37.20 23.04 26.64
C GLU A 322 -36.60 24.10 25.68
N ALA A 323 -36.30 25.30 26.15
CA ALA A 323 -35.50 26.31 25.45
C ALA A 323 -34.05 26.46 25.98
N ASP A 324 -33.67 25.77 27.06
CA ASP A 324 -32.33 25.85 27.65
C ASP A 324 -31.31 25.03 26.82
N GLU A 325 -30.12 25.58 26.55
CA GLU A 325 -29.02 24.88 25.87
C GLU A 325 -28.67 23.56 26.55
N THR A 326 -28.39 22.54 25.74
CA THR A 326 -27.96 21.23 26.22
C THR A 326 -26.56 20.87 25.76
N VAL A 327 -25.91 19.96 26.49
CA VAL A 327 -24.52 19.55 26.27
C VAL A 327 -24.46 18.06 26.01
N ASP A 328 -23.69 17.70 24.99
CA ASP A 328 -23.26 16.34 24.69
C ASP A 328 -21.75 16.34 24.39
N GLU A 329 -21.18 15.16 24.18
CA GLU A 329 -19.76 15.04 23.84
C GLU A 329 -19.49 13.82 22.97
N ILE A 330 -18.66 14.02 21.96
CA ILE A 330 -18.10 12.92 21.17
C ILE A 330 -16.99 12.30 22.01
N VAL A 331 -17.05 10.98 22.22
CA VAL A 331 -16.05 10.23 22.98
C VAL A 331 -15.40 9.18 22.10
N GLU A 332 -14.07 9.15 22.09
CA GLU A 332 -13.27 8.07 21.51
C GLU A 332 -12.30 7.56 22.58
N ASP A 333 -12.40 6.26 22.88
CA ASP A 333 -11.59 5.53 23.88
C ASP A 333 -10.60 4.55 23.24
N PHE A 334 -10.57 4.51 21.91
CA PHE A 334 -9.75 3.66 21.05
C PHE A 334 -9.97 2.15 21.29
N SER A 335 -11.09 1.77 21.90
CA SER A 335 -11.48 0.35 22.04
C SER A 335 -11.77 -0.29 20.67
N SER A 336 -12.04 0.53 19.65
CA SER A 336 -12.16 0.15 18.24
C SER A 336 -11.52 1.21 17.34
N SER A 337 -11.23 0.87 16.08
CA SER A 337 -10.74 1.82 15.07
C SER A 337 -11.87 2.54 14.33
N THR A 338 -13.08 2.58 14.91
CA THR A 338 -14.29 3.05 14.22
C THR A 338 -14.17 4.51 13.79
N PHE A 339 -13.75 5.42 14.68
CA PHE A 339 -13.55 6.82 14.33
C PHE A 339 -12.15 7.15 13.81
N VAL A 340 -11.23 6.18 13.74
CA VAL A 340 -9.90 6.38 13.16
C VAL A 340 -9.98 6.29 11.64
N ASP A 341 -9.33 7.21 10.94
CA ASP A 341 -9.18 7.16 9.48
C ASP A 341 -7.79 6.60 9.10
N PRO A 342 -7.69 5.30 8.75
CA PRO A 342 -6.42 4.68 8.36
C PRO A 342 -5.93 5.13 6.98
N THR A 343 -6.79 5.80 6.21
CA THR A 343 -6.51 6.28 4.84
C THR A 343 -6.30 7.78 4.79
N ALA A 344 -6.21 8.44 5.95
CA ALA A 344 -5.98 9.87 6.01
C ALA A 344 -4.66 10.24 5.32
N ALA A 345 -4.66 11.35 4.58
CA ALA A 345 -3.44 11.94 4.05
C ALA A 345 -2.69 12.64 5.19
N LEU A 346 -1.80 11.89 5.84
CA LEU A 346 -0.98 12.37 6.95
C LEU A 346 0.31 12.99 6.43
N ALA A 347 0.79 14.03 7.12
CA ALA A 347 2.06 14.68 6.81
C ALA A 347 3.27 13.96 7.44
N PHE A 348 3.00 13.04 8.38
CA PHE A 348 3.98 12.30 9.16
C PHE A 348 3.60 10.82 9.19
N PRO A 349 4.52 9.93 9.60
CA PRO A 349 4.21 8.53 9.86
C PRO A 349 2.94 8.32 10.68
N PRO A 350 2.15 7.29 10.38
CA PRO A 350 0.97 6.97 11.17
C PRO A 350 1.38 6.60 12.60
N ALA A 351 0.63 7.11 13.58
CA ALA A 351 0.73 6.67 14.97
C ALA A 351 0.25 5.22 15.14
N ASP A 352 0.77 4.53 16.17
CA ASP A 352 0.46 3.13 16.43
C ASP A 352 -0.91 2.98 17.09
N PHE A 353 -1.85 2.35 16.39
CA PHE A 353 -3.13 1.96 16.98
C PHE A 353 -2.99 0.67 17.78
N SER A 354 -3.48 0.69 19.01
CA SER A 354 -3.67 -0.49 19.85
C SER A 354 -5.06 -0.43 20.48
N THR A 355 -5.63 -1.58 20.86
CA THR A 355 -6.91 -1.60 21.54
C THR A 355 -6.83 -0.81 22.85
N GLY A 356 -7.51 0.33 22.90
CA GLY A 356 -7.56 1.26 24.03
C GLY A 356 -6.53 2.39 24.00
N SER A 357 -5.70 2.54 22.94
CA SER A 357 -4.85 3.73 22.79
C SER A 357 -4.28 3.97 21.38
N MET A 358 -3.98 5.24 21.08
CA MET A 358 -3.13 5.69 19.99
C MET A 358 -1.78 6.13 20.53
N THR A 359 -0.69 5.50 20.10
CA THR A 359 0.66 5.76 20.63
C THR A 359 1.57 6.41 19.59
N ALA A 360 2.43 7.33 20.02
CA ALA A 360 3.49 7.86 19.16
C ALA A 360 4.32 6.69 18.59
N SER A 361 4.50 6.66 17.27
CA SER A 361 5.24 5.61 16.59
C SER A 361 6.68 6.06 16.32
N PHE A 362 7.58 5.08 16.35
CA PHE A 362 8.98 5.24 15.92
C PHE A 362 9.50 3.84 15.59
N ASP A 363 9.18 3.36 14.39
CA ASP A 363 9.47 1.98 13.98
C ASP A 363 10.78 1.90 13.21
N PHE A 364 11.89 2.16 13.91
CA PHE A 364 13.22 1.99 13.33
C PHE A 364 13.50 0.49 13.12
N PRO A 365 13.75 0.02 11.89
CA PRO A 365 13.81 -1.41 11.57
C PRO A 365 15.11 -2.09 12.05
N GLY A 366 16.19 -1.33 12.28
CA GLY A 366 17.46 -1.86 12.74
C GLY A 366 17.48 -2.25 14.21
N GLN A 367 18.30 -3.24 14.59
CA GLN A 367 18.56 -3.52 15.99
C GLN A 367 19.58 -2.52 16.55
N PRO A 368 19.37 -1.97 17.76
CA PRO A 368 20.30 -1.00 18.32
C PRO A 368 21.61 -1.69 18.75
N PRO A 369 22.75 -1.32 18.15
CA PRO A 369 24.04 -1.81 18.59
C PRO A 369 24.50 -1.08 19.87
N PRO A 370 25.61 -1.50 20.49
CA PRO A 370 26.24 -0.71 21.55
C PRO A 370 26.55 0.72 21.07
N ALA A 371 26.36 1.72 21.93
CA ALA A 371 26.55 3.15 21.62
C ALA A 371 28.02 3.60 21.38
N ASP A 372 28.91 2.64 21.12
CA ASP A 372 30.29 2.87 20.71
C ASP A 372 30.64 2.06 19.44
N HIS A 373 29.62 1.44 18.82
CA HIS A 373 29.76 0.58 17.65
C HIS A 373 29.85 1.39 16.36
N ASP A 374 30.81 2.32 16.36
CA ASP A 374 31.03 3.31 15.32
C ASP A 374 31.94 2.74 14.25
N PHE A 375 31.47 2.71 13.01
CA PHE A 375 32.28 2.34 11.85
C PHE A 375 33.03 3.56 11.31
N VAL A 376 34.35 3.44 11.15
CA VAL A 376 35.17 4.49 10.52
C VAL A 376 36.14 3.90 9.48
N LEU A 377 35.98 4.34 8.23
CA LEU A 377 36.99 4.13 7.18
C LEU A 377 37.82 5.40 7.01
N ALA A 378 39.10 5.32 7.38
CA ALA A 378 40.01 6.45 7.36
C ALA A 378 40.41 6.85 5.93
N GLY A 379 40.78 8.11 5.74
CA GLY A 379 41.14 8.63 4.42
C GLY A 379 42.21 7.80 3.70
N PHE A 380 42.04 7.63 2.39
CA PHE A 380 42.87 6.82 1.49
C PHE A 380 42.80 5.29 1.73
N ALA A 381 41.95 4.80 2.63
CA ALA A 381 41.67 3.38 2.76
C ALA A 381 40.61 2.91 1.75
N THR A 382 40.70 1.64 1.35
CA THR A 382 39.71 0.97 0.50
C THR A 382 39.15 -0.25 1.23
N LEU A 383 37.84 -0.45 1.16
CA LEU A 383 37.16 -1.59 1.75
C LEU A 383 36.14 -2.18 0.77
N ASP A 384 36.24 -3.48 0.50
CA ASP A 384 35.27 -4.21 -0.29
C ASP A 384 34.27 -4.94 0.63
N LEU A 385 32.97 -4.73 0.40
CA LEU A 385 31.86 -5.33 1.15
C LEU A 385 31.10 -6.32 0.26
N ASP A 386 31.13 -7.61 0.62
CA ASP A 386 30.32 -8.66 -0.01
C ASP A 386 28.99 -8.79 0.75
N THR A 387 27.88 -8.51 0.08
CA THR A 387 26.53 -8.57 0.65
C THR A 387 25.96 -9.99 0.68
N SER A 388 26.69 -10.99 0.18
CA SER A 388 26.22 -12.37 0.08
C SER A 388 26.52 -13.17 1.35
N GLY A 389 25.49 -13.62 2.07
CA GLY A 389 25.68 -14.43 3.28
C GLY A 389 26.24 -13.63 4.46
N THR A 390 27.04 -14.25 5.31
CA THR A 390 27.60 -13.60 6.51
C THR A 390 29.10 -13.35 6.36
N ILE A 391 29.50 -12.08 6.40
CA ILE A 391 30.89 -11.65 6.32
C ILE A 391 31.33 -10.94 7.59
N SER A 392 32.64 -10.95 7.86
CA SER A 392 33.23 -10.19 8.97
C SER A 392 34.46 -9.44 8.47
N PHE A 393 34.55 -8.16 8.81
CA PHE A 393 35.61 -7.25 8.38
C PHE A 393 36.01 -6.30 9.51
N GLN A 394 37.09 -5.54 9.30
CA GLN A 394 37.59 -4.56 10.25
C GLN A 394 37.53 -3.15 9.67
N ASP A 395 37.21 -2.18 10.52
CA ASP A 395 37.34 -0.76 10.19
C ASP A 395 38.81 -0.30 10.34
N SER A 396 39.07 1.00 10.14
CA SER A 396 40.42 1.56 10.24
C SER A 396 40.94 1.65 11.69
N ASN A 397 40.07 1.50 12.68
CA ASN A 397 40.43 1.44 14.10
C ASN A 397 40.69 0.00 14.59
N GLY A 398 40.50 -1.01 13.74
CA GLY A 398 40.64 -2.43 14.06
C GLY A 398 39.45 -3.03 14.82
N ARG A 399 38.30 -2.37 14.81
CA ARG A 399 37.02 -2.88 15.34
C ARG A 399 36.41 -3.84 14.32
N ASN A 400 35.93 -4.98 14.79
CA ASN A 400 35.29 -5.97 13.93
C ASN A 400 33.81 -5.63 13.72
N PHE A 401 33.35 -5.76 12.49
CA PHE A 401 31.95 -5.67 12.11
C PHE A 401 31.51 -6.99 11.46
N THR A 402 30.22 -7.28 11.56
CA THR A 402 29.60 -8.42 10.88
C THR A 402 28.45 -7.89 10.05
N MET A 403 28.46 -8.24 8.77
CA MET A 403 27.35 -7.97 7.85
C MET A 403 26.68 -9.31 7.53
N VAL A 404 25.35 -9.33 7.56
CA VAL A 404 24.54 -10.52 7.30
C VAL A 404 23.57 -10.21 6.19
N ASP A 405 23.70 -10.91 5.07
CA ASP A 405 22.88 -10.75 3.87
C ASP A 405 22.75 -9.27 3.45
N GLY A 406 23.88 -8.55 3.51
CA GLY A 406 23.99 -7.14 3.14
C GLY A 406 23.56 -6.13 4.21
N VAL A 407 23.08 -6.58 5.38
CA VAL A 407 22.67 -5.72 6.50
C VAL A 407 23.84 -5.45 7.44
N LEU A 408 24.12 -4.16 7.68
CA LEU A 408 25.12 -3.66 8.63
C LEU A 408 24.45 -2.78 9.69
N GLU A 409 24.63 -3.14 10.96
CA GLU A 409 24.12 -2.39 12.13
C GLU A 409 25.26 -1.67 12.86
N VAL A 410 25.14 -0.34 12.97
CA VAL A 410 26.17 0.55 13.53
C VAL A 410 25.52 1.64 14.38
N ASP A 411 26.30 2.26 15.27
CA ASP A 411 25.85 3.49 15.92
C ASP A 411 26.08 4.67 14.96
N ASP A 412 27.34 5.08 14.79
CA ASP A 412 27.75 6.00 13.73
C ASP A 412 28.40 5.26 12.54
N PHE A 413 28.21 5.78 11.32
CA PHE A 413 28.87 5.30 10.10
C PHE A 413 29.64 6.43 9.42
N THR A 414 30.96 6.33 9.33
CA THR A 414 31.81 7.37 8.72
C THR A 414 32.71 6.81 7.63
N ILE A 415 32.63 7.41 6.44
CA ILE A 415 33.62 7.28 5.37
C ILE A 415 34.34 8.62 5.24
N GLU A 416 35.61 8.68 5.63
CA GLU A 416 36.40 9.91 5.55
C GLU A 416 36.73 10.30 4.09
N GLU A 417 37.13 11.56 3.88
CA GLU A 417 37.54 12.06 2.57
C GLU A 417 38.62 11.18 1.92
N ASN A 418 38.49 10.92 0.63
CA ASN A 418 39.38 10.05 -0.17
C ASN A 418 39.39 8.57 0.23
N ALA A 419 38.55 8.13 1.18
CA ALA A 419 38.31 6.71 1.41
C ALA A 419 37.31 6.16 0.38
N VAL A 420 37.40 4.86 0.09
CA VAL A 420 36.53 4.18 -0.90
C VAL A 420 35.95 2.91 -0.30
N VAL A 421 34.64 2.80 -0.24
CA VAL A 421 33.92 1.56 0.03
C VAL A 421 33.30 1.07 -1.28
N THR A 422 33.58 -0.15 -1.68
CA THR A 422 32.93 -0.80 -2.82
C THR A 422 32.09 -1.97 -2.32
N ALA A 423 30.83 -2.05 -2.73
CA ALA A 423 29.91 -3.11 -2.36
C ALA A 423 29.51 -3.95 -3.56
N HIS A 424 29.41 -5.27 -3.40
CA HIS A 424 29.00 -6.23 -4.41
C HIS A 424 28.29 -7.42 -3.77
N GLY A 425 27.52 -8.18 -4.55
CA GLY A 425 26.87 -9.42 -4.08
C GLY A 425 25.39 -9.50 -4.42
N ASP A 426 24.77 -10.63 -4.07
CA ASP A 426 23.40 -10.96 -4.50
C ASP A 426 22.30 -10.26 -3.68
N ASN A 427 22.65 -9.69 -2.52
CA ASN A 427 21.71 -9.00 -1.62
C ASN A 427 21.92 -7.47 -1.64
N PRO A 428 20.91 -6.67 -1.28
CA PRO A 428 21.06 -5.22 -1.13
C PRO A 428 22.08 -4.83 -0.07
N LEU A 429 22.66 -3.63 -0.18
CA LEU A 429 23.43 -3.02 0.91
C LEU A 429 22.50 -2.19 1.81
N ILE A 430 22.35 -2.60 3.07
CA ILE A 430 21.48 -1.93 4.04
C ILE A 430 22.31 -1.51 5.25
N ILE A 431 22.32 -0.22 5.54
CA ILE A 431 23.00 0.38 6.70
C ILE A 431 21.94 0.90 7.67
N TYR A 432 21.86 0.28 8.84
CA TYR A 432 21.08 0.76 9.97
C TYR A 432 21.99 1.47 10.96
N ALA A 433 21.81 2.78 11.09
CA ALA A 433 22.57 3.62 12.02
C ALA A 433 21.67 4.19 13.13
N THR A 434 21.98 3.91 14.40
CA THR A 434 21.28 4.54 15.53
C THR A 434 21.76 5.96 15.84
N GLY A 435 22.86 6.37 15.24
CA GLY A 435 23.45 7.71 15.30
C GLY A 435 23.52 8.35 13.91
N THR A 436 24.66 8.98 13.62
CA THR A 436 24.93 9.78 12.43
C THR A 436 25.56 8.95 11.31
N VAL A 437 25.16 9.20 10.07
CA VAL A 437 25.84 8.67 8.90
C VAL A 437 26.57 9.83 8.21
N SER A 438 27.88 9.72 8.03
CA SER A 438 28.71 10.71 7.36
C SER A 438 29.48 10.09 6.19
N ILE A 439 29.17 10.52 4.98
CA ILE A 439 29.86 10.10 3.76
C ILE A 439 30.62 11.30 3.22
N LEU A 440 31.94 11.30 3.39
CA LEU A 440 32.85 12.32 2.90
C LEU A 440 33.74 11.81 1.75
N GLY A 441 33.90 10.48 1.65
CA GLY A 441 34.57 9.79 0.54
C GLY A 441 33.59 9.13 -0.43
N VAL A 442 33.94 7.94 -0.92
CA VAL A 442 33.14 7.20 -1.92
C VAL A 442 32.49 5.97 -1.29
N LEU A 443 31.19 5.78 -1.53
CA LEU A 443 30.45 4.53 -1.36
C LEU A 443 29.90 4.11 -2.73
N ASP A 444 30.47 3.06 -3.31
CA ASP A 444 30.15 2.59 -4.66
C ASP A 444 29.49 1.21 -4.63
N ALA A 445 28.25 1.16 -5.09
CA ALA A 445 27.41 -0.02 -5.25
C ALA A 445 26.99 -0.20 -6.73
N SER A 446 27.77 0.34 -7.66
CA SER A 446 27.51 0.27 -9.10
C SER A 446 27.70 -1.15 -9.65
N GLY A 447 27.02 -1.46 -10.76
CA GLY A 447 27.26 -2.67 -11.53
C GLY A 447 28.56 -2.56 -12.34
N GLU A 448 29.17 -3.70 -12.64
CA GLU A 448 30.42 -3.74 -13.40
C GLU A 448 30.17 -3.49 -14.90
N ASP A 449 31.08 -2.74 -15.52
CA ASP A 449 31.12 -2.56 -16.97
C ASP A 449 31.35 -3.88 -17.70
N ALA A 450 30.77 -4.01 -18.89
CA ALA A 450 31.07 -5.09 -19.81
C ALA A 450 32.54 -5.03 -20.28
N LEU A 451 33.18 -6.19 -20.38
CA LEU A 451 34.53 -6.30 -20.91
C LEU A 451 34.52 -6.56 -22.42
N THR A 452 35.47 -5.97 -23.15
CA THR A 452 35.72 -6.34 -24.54
C THR A 452 36.16 -7.82 -24.60
N PRO A 453 35.73 -8.62 -25.61
CA PRO A 453 36.13 -10.01 -25.73
C PRO A 453 37.65 -10.21 -25.65
N GLN A 454 38.10 -11.07 -24.72
CA GLN A 454 39.53 -11.30 -24.47
C GLN A 454 40.08 -12.46 -25.31
N ALA A 455 39.24 -13.45 -25.63
CA ALA A 455 39.63 -14.64 -26.39
C ALA A 455 39.23 -14.51 -27.87
N LEU A 456 39.95 -13.64 -28.60
CA LEU A 456 39.68 -13.30 -30.00
C LEU A 456 39.66 -14.54 -30.91
N SER A 457 38.64 -14.65 -31.76
CA SER A 457 38.44 -15.75 -32.71
C SER A 457 38.46 -17.14 -32.06
N GLN A 458 38.12 -17.23 -30.76
CA GLN A 458 38.03 -18.47 -29.99
C GLN A 458 36.59 -18.71 -29.53
N PRO A 459 35.74 -19.34 -30.38
CA PRO A 459 34.34 -19.60 -30.03
C PRO A 459 34.16 -20.57 -28.85
N THR A 460 35.21 -21.29 -28.45
CA THR A 460 35.16 -22.28 -27.36
C THR A 460 35.33 -21.69 -25.96
N VAL A 461 35.49 -20.37 -25.85
CA VAL A 461 35.71 -19.66 -24.58
C VAL A 461 34.57 -18.66 -24.40
N PRO A 462 33.68 -18.82 -23.41
CA PRO A 462 32.64 -17.83 -23.12
C PRO A 462 33.22 -16.48 -22.68
N GLU A 463 32.51 -15.38 -22.96
CA GLU A 463 32.79 -14.05 -22.41
C GLU A 463 31.66 -13.71 -21.41
N PRO A 464 31.93 -13.70 -20.09
CA PRO A 464 30.91 -13.47 -19.09
C PRO A 464 30.44 -12.01 -19.05
N GLY A 465 29.15 -11.83 -18.73
CA GLY A 465 28.55 -10.55 -18.38
C GLY A 465 29.25 -9.83 -17.22
N GLY A 466 29.11 -8.50 -17.17
CA GLY A 466 29.49 -7.72 -15.99
C GLY A 466 28.65 -8.12 -14.77
N ALA A 467 29.27 -8.23 -13.59
CA ALA A 467 28.54 -8.54 -12.37
C ALA A 467 27.61 -7.38 -11.99
N GLY A 468 26.44 -7.70 -11.43
CA GLY A 468 25.58 -6.69 -10.82
C GLY A 468 26.20 -6.12 -9.54
N GLY A 469 25.80 -4.90 -9.19
CA GLY A 469 26.01 -4.37 -7.84
C GLY A 469 25.19 -5.14 -6.79
N PRO A 470 25.18 -4.71 -5.52
CA PRO A 470 24.40 -5.33 -4.44
C PRO A 470 22.93 -5.58 -4.82
N GLY A 471 22.55 -6.83 -5.08
CA GLY A 471 21.22 -7.22 -5.53
C GLY A 471 20.88 -6.86 -6.98
N GLY A 472 21.80 -6.25 -7.72
CA GLY A 472 21.66 -5.94 -9.14
C GLY A 472 21.75 -7.19 -10.02
N GLY A 473 21.14 -7.13 -11.20
CA GLY A 473 21.21 -8.22 -12.18
C GLY A 473 22.57 -8.30 -12.88
N ALA A 474 23.04 -9.49 -13.21
CA ALA A 474 24.23 -9.68 -14.02
C ALA A 474 23.95 -9.37 -15.50
N GLY A 475 24.94 -8.85 -16.22
CA GLY A 475 24.90 -8.71 -17.66
C GLY A 475 24.82 -10.06 -18.38
N GLY A 476 24.35 -10.05 -19.62
CA GLY A 476 24.29 -11.26 -20.44
C GLY A 476 25.67 -11.76 -20.87
N ASP A 477 25.82 -13.08 -20.99
CA ASP A 477 27.04 -13.72 -21.49
C ASP A 477 27.09 -13.74 -23.02
N ALA A 478 28.26 -13.48 -23.61
CA ALA A 478 28.50 -13.62 -25.05
C ALA A 478 29.29 -14.90 -25.36
N SER A 479 29.08 -15.45 -26.56
CA SER A 479 29.72 -16.71 -27.00
C SER A 479 29.64 -17.87 -25.99
N TYR A 480 28.52 -18.01 -25.28
CA TYR A 480 28.39 -18.96 -24.18
C TYR A 480 28.25 -20.42 -24.63
N GLU A 481 27.83 -20.67 -25.87
CA GLU A 481 27.82 -22.01 -26.46
C GLU A 481 29.20 -22.38 -26.98
N THR A 482 29.81 -23.41 -26.41
CA THR A 482 31.21 -23.79 -26.72
C THR A 482 31.35 -24.95 -27.71
N ALA A 483 30.24 -25.64 -28.02
CA ALA A 483 30.19 -26.81 -28.89
C ALA A 483 29.39 -26.57 -30.18
N THR A 484 28.70 -25.43 -30.27
CA THR A 484 27.90 -24.98 -31.42
C THR A 484 28.02 -23.46 -31.52
N GLU A 485 27.59 -22.86 -32.62
CA GLU A 485 27.46 -21.41 -32.72
C GLU A 485 26.50 -20.84 -31.67
N THR A 486 26.85 -19.71 -31.08
CA THR A 486 25.94 -18.95 -30.21
C THR A 486 25.02 -18.12 -31.10
N LEU A 487 23.77 -18.58 -31.28
CA LEU A 487 22.83 -17.97 -32.22
C LEU A 487 22.35 -16.58 -31.76
N ARG A 488 22.36 -16.32 -30.45
CA ARG A 488 21.97 -15.06 -29.82
C ARG A 488 22.79 -14.86 -28.56
N GLY A 489 23.16 -13.62 -28.26
CA GLY A 489 23.77 -13.28 -26.98
C GLY A 489 22.86 -13.68 -25.81
N GLY A 490 23.44 -13.94 -24.64
CA GLY A 490 22.66 -14.14 -23.43
C GLY A 490 21.87 -12.88 -23.07
N SER A 491 20.63 -13.04 -22.62
CA SER A 491 19.95 -11.94 -21.92
C SER A 491 20.62 -11.68 -20.58
N GLY A 492 20.61 -10.43 -20.14
CA GLY A 492 20.94 -10.10 -18.74
C GLY A 492 19.94 -10.74 -17.77
N THR A 493 20.27 -10.75 -16.49
CA THR A 493 19.33 -11.16 -15.44
C THR A 493 18.62 -9.93 -14.86
N GLY A 494 17.41 -10.13 -14.34
CA GLY A 494 16.77 -9.10 -13.53
C GLY A 494 17.42 -8.98 -12.14
N ALA A 495 16.98 -8.00 -11.36
CA ALA A 495 17.39 -7.79 -9.97
C ALA A 495 17.20 -9.06 -9.12
N PHE A 496 18.10 -9.28 -8.16
CA PHE A 496 18.10 -10.43 -7.24
C PHE A 496 18.14 -11.80 -7.96
N GLY A 497 18.59 -11.83 -9.22
CA GLY A 497 18.53 -13.01 -10.07
C GLY A 497 17.11 -13.42 -10.49
N LEU A 498 16.12 -12.53 -10.34
CA LEU A 498 14.72 -12.78 -10.67
C LEU A 498 14.38 -12.22 -12.05
N GLY A 499 13.82 -13.05 -12.92
CA GLY A 499 13.39 -12.64 -14.26
C GLY A 499 14.57 -12.35 -15.21
N LEU A 500 14.25 -11.72 -16.34
CA LEU A 500 15.21 -11.35 -17.37
C LEU A 500 15.52 -9.85 -17.29
N GLY A 501 16.76 -9.49 -17.60
CA GLY A 501 17.19 -8.12 -17.89
C GLY A 501 17.07 -7.81 -19.37
N GLY A 502 17.96 -6.97 -19.89
CA GLY A 502 18.02 -6.63 -21.32
C GLY A 502 18.18 -7.88 -22.19
N GLY A 503 17.37 -7.98 -23.24
CA GLY A 503 17.43 -9.09 -24.18
C GLY A 503 18.75 -9.15 -24.95
N GLY A 504 19.24 -10.35 -25.22
CA GLY A 504 20.43 -10.54 -26.05
C GLY A 504 20.17 -10.31 -27.53
N GLY A 505 21.15 -9.74 -28.24
CA GLY A 505 21.11 -9.51 -29.68
C GLY A 505 21.41 -10.78 -30.48
N GLU A 506 20.80 -10.92 -31.64
CA GLU A 506 20.96 -12.09 -32.50
C GLU A 506 22.29 -12.09 -33.25
N GLY A 507 22.87 -13.28 -33.43
CA GLY A 507 24.07 -13.49 -34.21
C GLY A 507 23.85 -13.31 -35.71
N CYS A 508 24.93 -12.99 -36.43
CA CYS A 508 24.93 -12.77 -37.88
C CYS A 508 25.64 -13.92 -38.60
N VAL A 509 24.96 -14.57 -39.56
CA VAL A 509 25.59 -15.54 -40.46
C VAL A 509 25.77 -14.99 -41.88
N ASN A 510 26.98 -15.17 -42.38
CA ASN A 510 27.40 -14.87 -43.75
C ASN A 510 28.01 -16.09 -44.40
N TRP A 511 28.10 -16.09 -45.73
CA TRP A 511 28.74 -17.18 -46.46
C TRP A 511 29.65 -16.73 -47.60
N THR A 512 30.62 -17.59 -47.93
CA THR A 512 31.53 -17.46 -49.08
C THR A 512 31.72 -18.80 -49.78
N SER A 513 31.95 -18.79 -51.10
CA SER A 513 32.27 -19.99 -51.90
C SER A 513 33.74 -20.08 -52.30
N THR A 514 34.53 -19.03 -52.06
CA THR A 514 35.92 -18.91 -52.53
C THR A 514 36.96 -18.94 -51.40
N GLY A 515 36.54 -18.72 -50.15
CA GLY A 515 37.44 -18.72 -48.98
C GLY A 515 38.23 -17.45 -48.78
N VAL A 516 37.93 -16.44 -49.60
CA VAL A 516 38.53 -15.13 -49.49
C VAL A 516 37.47 -14.20 -48.94
N VAL A 517 37.79 -13.53 -47.83
CA VAL A 517 36.92 -12.46 -47.28
C VAL A 517 37.32 -11.15 -47.94
N LYS A 518 36.39 -10.46 -48.59
CA LYS A 518 36.69 -9.25 -49.37
C LYS A 518 36.15 -7.97 -48.73
N ASN A 519 35.03 -8.02 -48.00
CA ASN A 519 34.37 -6.84 -47.44
C ASN A 519 33.97 -7.05 -45.96
N GLN A 520 34.88 -7.60 -45.14
CA GLN A 520 34.63 -8.02 -43.74
C GLN A 520 33.84 -6.98 -42.93
N GLY A 521 34.10 -5.71 -43.18
CA GLY A 521 33.55 -4.60 -42.42
C GLY A 521 32.04 -4.40 -42.50
N TYR A 522 31.47 -4.51 -43.70
CA TYR A 522 30.05 -4.22 -43.92
C TYR A 522 29.16 -5.45 -43.77
N SER A 523 29.74 -6.63 -43.91
CA SER A 523 29.01 -7.89 -44.01
C SER A 523 28.83 -8.60 -42.67
N LEU A 524 29.57 -8.27 -41.62
CA LEU A 524 29.68 -9.09 -40.41
C LEU A 524 29.16 -8.40 -39.13
N ILE A 525 28.06 -7.64 -39.23
CA ILE A 525 27.50 -6.91 -38.09
C ILE A 525 26.29 -7.67 -37.52
N ALA A 526 26.39 -8.10 -36.27
CA ALA A 526 25.31 -8.78 -35.56
C ALA A 526 24.39 -7.81 -34.82
N GLY A 527 23.27 -8.33 -34.31
CA GLY A 527 22.31 -7.56 -33.52
C GLY A 527 22.92 -7.13 -32.19
N GLY A 528 22.64 -5.89 -31.79
CA GLY A 528 23.06 -5.35 -30.51
C GLY A 528 22.18 -5.85 -29.36
N GLY A 529 22.75 -5.92 -28.15
CA GLY A 529 22.00 -6.26 -26.93
C GLY A 529 21.19 -5.08 -26.40
N ALA A 530 20.04 -5.33 -25.76
CA ALA A 530 19.22 -4.30 -25.14
C ALA A 530 19.75 -3.86 -23.77
N GLY A 531 19.42 -2.63 -23.37
CA GLY A 531 19.70 -2.13 -22.03
C GLY A 531 18.90 -2.86 -20.94
N GLY A 532 19.46 -2.89 -19.72
CA GLY A 532 18.76 -3.32 -18.53
C GLY A 532 17.71 -2.30 -18.10
N GLN A 533 16.60 -2.75 -17.54
CA GLN A 533 15.46 -1.92 -17.18
C GLN A 533 15.30 -1.72 -15.67
N PHE A 534 14.89 -0.52 -15.25
CA PHE A 534 14.34 -0.23 -13.92
C PHE A 534 13.25 0.85 -14.00
N ALA A 535 13.59 2.15 -13.97
CA ALA A 535 12.63 3.26 -14.03
C ALA A 535 12.23 3.64 -15.47
N ALA A 536 11.05 4.26 -15.64
CA ALA A 536 10.53 4.67 -16.96
C ALA A 536 10.84 6.13 -17.33
N GLY A 537 11.51 6.89 -16.46
CA GLY A 537 11.84 8.30 -16.67
C GLY A 537 12.89 8.57 -17.78
N PRO A 538 13.22 9.85 -18.04
CA PRO A 538 14.22 10.24 -19.03
C PRO A 538 15.54 9.49 -18.81
N ASN A 539 16.08 8.88 -19.86
CA ASN A 539 17.29 8.08 -19.78
C ASN A 539 18.53 8.97 -19.80
N ARG A 540 19.16 9.11 -18.62
CA ARG A 540 20.30 10.01 -18.44
C ARG A 540 21.60 9.38 -18.91
N ALA A 541 21.65 8.05 -19.07
CA ALA A 541 22.79 7.37 -19.68
C ALA A 541 23.06 7.81 -21.13
N VAL A 542 22.04 8.35 -21.82
CA VAL A 542 22.13 8.87 -23.18
C VAL A 542 22.63 10.32 -23.21
N THR A 543 22.23 11.13 -22.24
CA THR A 543 22.45 12.59 -22.24
C THR A 543 23.60 13.03 -21.33
N TRP A 544 24.14 12.12 -20.53
CA TRP A 544 25.26 12.39 -19.63
C TRP A 544 26.58 12.57 -20.40
N ASP A 545 27.22 13.73 -20.20
CA ASP A 545 28.43 14.16 -20.92
C ASP A 545 29.72 14.07 -20.07
N ARG A 546 29.61 13.52 -18.85
CA ARG A 546 30.68 13.46 -17.84
C ARG A 546 31.08 12.03 -17.49
N TRP A 547 30.86 11.09 -18.40
CA TRP A 547 31.42 9.75 -18.25
C TRP A 547 32.96 9.82 -18.13
N SER A 548 33.58 8.95 -17.33
CA SER A 548 35.04 8.96 -17.15
C SER A 548 35.59 7.54 -16.97
N GLY A 549 36.89 7.35 -17.24
CA GLY A 549 37.56 6.07 -17.02
C GLY A 549 37.17 4.99 -18.03
N VAL A 550 36.86 3.78 -17.55
CA VAL A 550 36.51 2.62 -18.41
C VAL A 550 35.17 2.84 -19.13
N ALA A 551 34.25 3.58 -18.51
CA ALA A 551 32.99 4.01 -19.11
C ALA A 551 33.14 5.10 -20.19
N ASN A 552 34.29 5.79 -20.26
CA ASN A 552 34.62 6.79 -21.29
C ASN A 552 36.10 6.74 -21.70
N PRO A 553 36.50 5.78 -22.54
CA PRO A 553 37.89 5.67 -22.96
C PRO A 553 38.27 6.89 -23.80
N ASP A 554 39.40 7.56 -23.48
CA ASP A 554 39.92 8.82 -24.07
C ASP A 554 39.86 8.98 -25.61
N SER A 555 39.64 7.89 -26.36
CA SER A 555 39.46 7.88 -27.82
C SER A 555 38.01 8.03 -28.30
N HIS A 556 37.04 8.13 -27.39
CA HIS A 556 35.62 8.24 -27.69
C HIS A 556 35.13 9.56 -27.08
N ASP A 557 34.65 10.49 -27.92
CA ASP A 557 34.09 11.75 -27.42
C ASP A 557 32.57 11.59 -27.32
N ASP A 558 31.97 11.92 -26.18
CA ASP A 558 30.53 11.74 -25.92
C ASP A 558 29.60 12.62 -26.79
N ALA A 559 30.09 13.10 -27.94
CA ALA A 559 29.42 13.99 -28.88
C ALA A 559 28.80 13.22 -30.06
N GLY A 560 28.07 12.14 -29.77
CA GLY A 560 27.28 11.41 -30.75
C GLY A 560 26.17 12.29 -31.38
N PRO A 561 25.83 12.10 -32.67
CA PRO A 561 24.78 12.83 -33.38
C PRO A 561 23.33 12.43 -33.03
N ASP A 562 23.08 11.67 -31.96
CA ASP A 562 21.76 11.31 -31.45
C ASP A 562 21.11 12.40 -30.59
N VAL A 563 21.91 13.21 -29.90
CA VAL A 563 21.46 14.32 -29.05
C VAL A 563 21.78 15.70 -29.63
N ARG A 564 22.41 15.76 -30.82
CA ARG A 564 22.82 17.01 -31.46
C ARG A 564 21.78 17.57 -32.42
N SER A 565 21.10 18.62 -31.99
CA SER A 565 20.10 19.36 -32.78
C SER A 565 20.63 19.98 -34.08
N ASP A 566 21.95 20.17 -34.23
CA ASP A 566 22.56 20.68 -35.46
C ASP A 566 22.81 19.59 -36.53
N ARG A 567 22.63 18.31 -36.17
CA ARG A 567 22.84 17.14 -37.03
C ARG A 567 21.59 16.29 -37.20
N HIS A 568 20.64 16.37 -36.26
CA HIS A 568 19.38 15.63 -36.29
C HIS A 568 18.17 16.57 -36.40
N THR A 569 17.32 16.43 -37.42
CA THR A 569 16.17 17.34 -37.65
C THR A 569 14.97 17.09 -36.72
N HIS A 570 14.98 16.00 -35.95
CA HIS A 570 13.90 15.63 -35.02
C HIS A 570 14.02 16.33 -33.66
N PHE A 571 15.23 16.72 -33.25
CA PHE A 571 15.50 17.29 -31.93
C PHE A 571 15.88 18.76 -32.06
N ALA A 572 15.03 19.67 -31.58
CA ALA A 572 15.33 21.09 -31.57
C ALA A 572 15.83 21.56 -30.19
N THR A 573 15.48 20.83 -29.13
CA THR A 573 15.74 21.18 -27.73
C THR A 573 16.11 19.93 -26.90
N GLN A 574 16.72 20.15 -25.73
CA GLN A 574 17.02 19.07 -24.76
C GLN A 574 15.75 18.35 -24.27
N ALA A 575 14.64 19.08 -24.13
CA ALA A 575 13.35 18.50 -23.74
C ALA A 575 12.82 17.49 -24.78
N ASP A 576 13.08 17.73 -26.08
CA ASP A 576 12.69 16.79 -27.14
C ASP A 576 13.47 15.47 -27.03
N ILE A 577 14.69 15.51 -26.51
CA ILE A 577 15.57 14.35 -26.33
C ILE A 577 15.13 13.56 -25.10
N GLU A 578 14.90 14.24 -23.97
CA GLU A 578 14.46 13.62 -22.71
C GLU A 578 13.07 12.99 -22.81
N ALA A 579 12.18 13.57 -23.62
CA ALA A 579 10.86 12.99 -23.89
C ALA A 579 10.91 11.78 -24.84
N TYR A 580 11.97 11.65 -25.64
CA TYR A 580 12.13 10.55 -26.58
C TYR A 580 12.82 9.34 -25.95
N PHE A 581 13.89 9.60 -25.20
CA PHE A 581 14.66 8.55 -24.53
C PHE A 581 14.16 8.38 -23.10
N THR A 582 13.26 7.41 -22.92
CA THR A 582 12.67 7.07 -21.62
C THR A 582 12.89 5.59 -21.33
N GLY A 583 13.24 5.26 -20.09
CA GLY A 583 13.56 3.88 -19.71
C GLY A 583 14.77 3.30 -20.46
N ALA A 584 14.86 1.98 -20.52
CA ALA A 584 15.93 1.29 -21.22
C ALA A 584 15.67 1.27 -22.73
N GLU A 585 16.74 1.23 -23.51
CA GLU A 585 16.63 1.15 -24.96
C GLU A 585 16.80 -0.29 -25.46
N ASP A 586 16.10 -0.58 -26.55
CA ASP A 586 16.38 -1.75 -27.38
C ASP A 586 17.77 -1.65 -28.04
N GLY A 587 18.34 -2.80 -28.35
CA GLY A 587 19.49 -2.88 -29.23
C GLY A 587 19.14 -2.44 -30.66
N LYS A 588 20.14 -2.30 -31.52
CA LYS A 588 19.96 -2.02 -32.95
C LYS A 588 20.25 -3.26 -33.78
N ARG A 589 19.48 -3.42 -34.86
CA ARG A 589 19.60 -4.53 -35.82
C ARG A 589 21.00 -4.60 -36.44
N GLY A 590 21.41 -5.80 -36.83
CA GLY A 590 22.65 -6.04 -37.57
C GLY A 590 22.59 -5.61 -39.04
N ASN A 591 23.54 -6.07 -39.86
CA ASN A 591 23.59 -5.74 -41.29
C ASN A 591 22.72 -6.64 -42.18
N SER A 592 22.38 -6.13 -43.37
CA SER A 592 21.75 -6.89 -44.47
C SER A 592 22.55 -6.77 -45.78
N TYR A 593 23.87 -6.93 -45.69
CA TYR A 593 24.77 -6.65 -46.81
C TYR A 593 24.63 -7.63 -47.98
N GLN A 594 24.29 -7.12 -49.18
CA GLN A 594 24.11 -7.95 -50.38
C GLN A 594 23.08 -9.09 -50.16
N ASP A 595 22.05 -8.78 -49.38
CA ASP A 595 20.88 -9.58 -49.00
C ASP A 595 19.90 -9.87 -50.15
N SER A 596 20.36 -10.41 -51.29
CA SER A 596 19.40 -10.76 -52.35
C SER A 596 18.55 -11.99 -51.95
N PRO A 597 17.21 -11.97 -52.09
CA PRO A 597 16.32 -13.11 -51.80
C PRO A 597 16.42 -14.22 -52.85
N LEU A 598 17.64 -14.69 -53.14
CA LEU A 598 17.92 -15.76 -54.07
C LEU A 598 17.58 -17.13 -53.45
N SER A 599 16.28 -17.37 -53.35
CA SER A 599 15.72 -18.69 -53.58
C SER A 599 15.49 -18.78 -55.10
N PRO A 600 16.30 -19.50 -55.90
CA PRO A 600 17.27 -20.58 -55.59
C PRO A 600 18.74 -20.10 -55.52
N PRO A 601 19.68 -20.97 -55.10
CA PRO A 601 21.08 -20.61 -54.86
C PRO A 601 21.72 -19.88 -56.05
N PRO A 602 22.60 -18.90 -55.82
CA PRO A 602 23.23 -18.18 -56.92
C PRO A 602 24.12 -19.11 -57.76
N PRO A 603 24.21 -18.90 -59.09
CA PRO A 603 25.12 -19.65 -59.95
C PRO A 603 26.58 -19.48 -59.50
N LEU A 604 27.38 -20.54 -59.58
CA LEU A 604 28.79 -20.59 -59.16
C LEU A 604 29.67 -19.49 -59.81
N ALA A 605 29.24 -18.93 -60.95
CA ALA A 605 29.99 -18.00 -61.79
C ALA A 605 29.91 -16.50 -61.40
N ASN A 606 29.12 -16.11 -60.40
CA ASN A 606 28.88 -14.70 -60.05
C ASN A 606 29.45 -14.24 -58.69
N ASN A 607 30.08 -15.11 -57.90
CA ASN A 607 30.19 -14.87 -56.45
C ASN A 607 31.62 -14.73 -55.98
N ASP A 608 32.23 -13.60 -56.35
CA ASP A 608 33.55 -13.22 -55.86
C ASP A 608 33.47 -12.42 -54.54
N ASP A 609 32.27 -12.14 -54.01
CA ASP A 609 32.02 -11.31 -52.81
C ASP A 609 31.49 -12.13 -51.61
N ASP A 610 31.49 -11.52 -50.41
CA ASP A 610 30.86 -12.06 -49.20
C ASP A 610 29.34 -11.75 -49.23
N TYR A 611 28.50 -12.76 -49.04
CA TYR A 611 27.04 -12.62 -49.10
C TYR A 611 26.39 -13.00 -47.77
N GLY A 612 25.53 -12.14 -47.24
CA GLY A 612 24.77 -12.43 -46.01
C GLY A 612 24.67 -11.24 -45.06
N GLY A 613 24.27 -11.56 -43.83
CA GLY A 613 23.54 -10.63 -42.96
C GLY A 613 22.21 -11.24 -42.56
N LEU A 614 22.20 -12.57 -42.38
CA LEU A 614 21.03 -13.32 -41.97
C LEU A 614 21.09 -13.52 -40.46
N GLY A 615 19.94 -13.50 -39.81
CA GLY A 615 19.81 -13.97 -38.44
C GLY A 615 20.23 -15.44 -38.34
N MET A 616 20.98 -15.77 -37.29
CA MET A 616 21.41 -17.13 -37.01
C MET A 616 20.26 -18.05 -36.52
N GLU A 617 19.21 -17.52 -35.92
CA GLU A 617 18.11 -18.31 -35.36
C GLU A 617 17.19 -18.87 -36.45
N GLU A 618 16.84 -18.05 -37.44
CA GLU A 618 15.93 -18.41 -38.54
C GLU A 618 16.61 -18.59 -39.90
N GLN A 619 17.91 -18.24 -40.02
CA GLN A 619 18.68 -18.33 -41.27
C GLN A 619 18.05 -17.55 -42.43
N ALA A 620 17.32 -16.49 -42.10
CA ALA A 620 16.54 -15.71 -43.04
C ALA A 620 16.78 -14.22 -42.84
N TYR A 621 16.12 -13.44 -43.70
CA TYR A 621 15.92 -12.03 -43.45
C TYR A 621 14.75 -11.90 -42.50
N ASP A 622 14.91 -11.14 -41.41
CA ASP A 622 13.74 -10.69 -40.68
C ASP A 622 13.14 -9.46 -41.39
N GLU A 623 11.85 -9.54 -41.70
CA GLU A 623 11.04 -8.46 -42.30
C GLU A 623 9.92 -8.11 -41.31
N ASP A 624 10.16 -7.17 -40.40
CA ASP A 624 9.06 -6.58 -39.62
C ASP A 624 8.20 -5.66 -40.50
N ALA A 625 6.89 -5.77 -40.34
CA ALA A 625 5.86 -4.93 -40.92
C ALA A 625 5.73 -3.50 -40.33
N ASN A 626 6.45 -3.14 -39.25
CA ASN A 626 6.12 -1.93 -38.47
C ASN A 626 7.05 -0.71 -38.57
N ASP A 627 8.23 -0.78 -39.22
CA ASP A 627 9.16 0.37 -39.31
C ASP A 627 8.94 1.31 -40.52
N ARG A 628 7.74 1.29 -41.10
CA ARG A 628 7.37 2.22 -42.19
C ARG A 628 6.88 3.59 -41.71
N VAL A 629 6.87 3.86 -40.41
CA VAL A 629 6.28 5.08 -39.84
C VAL A 629 7.24 5.70 -38.82
N ASP A 630 8.02 6.67 -39.30
CA ASP A 630 8.74 7.76 -38.59
C ASP A 630 9.46 7.44 -37.26
N GLY A 631 10.80 7.59 -37.22
CA GLY A 631 11.51 7.49 -35.94
C GLY A 631 12.94 8.03 -35.87
N PHE A 632 13.93 7.26 -36.33
CA PHE A 632 15.34 7.56 -36.00
C PHE A 632 16.31 7.60 -37.18
N ASP A 633 15.81 7.37 -38.40
CA ASP A 633 16.58 7.63 -39.60
C ASP A 633 16.42 9.11 -39.96
N PRO A 634 17.50 9.91 -40.03
CA PRO A 634 17.39 11.33 -40.35
C PRO A 634 16.58 11.52 -41.63
N ALA A 635 15.63 12.47 -41.65
CA ALA A 635 14.86 12.77 -42.85
C ALA A 635 15.81 13.18 -43.99
N TRP A 636 16.04 12.26 -44.94
CA TRP A 636 17.01 12.35 -46.03
C TRP A 636 16.61 13.38 -47.09
N THR A 637 16.59 14.66 -46.71
CA THR A 637 15.97 15.70 -47.52
C THR A 637 16.90 16.39 -48.51
N THR A 638 18.23 16.15 -48.48
CA THR A 638 19.16 16.95 -49.31
C THR A 638 20.30 16.26 -50.07
N GLN A 639 20.45 14.92 -50.11
CA GLN A 639 21.37 14.26 -51.05
C GLN A 639 20.80 12.97 -51.66
N ALA A 640 21.09 12.73 -52.94
CA ALA A 640 20.37 11.80 -53.81
C ALA A 640 20.68 10.31 -53.65
N THR A 641 21.38 9.90 -52.60
CA THR A 641 21.63 8.47 -52.34
C THR A 641 22.00 8.26 -50.87
N PRO A 642 21.20 7.52 -50.08
CA PRO A 642 21.67 7.01 -48.79
C PRO A 642 22.85 6.04 -49.02
N PRO A 643 23.95 6.12 -48.24
CA PRO A 643 25.10 5.24 -48.38
C PRO A 643 24.82 3.90 -47.68
N PHE A 644 23.82 3.13 -48.13
CA PHE A 644 23.52 1.81 -47.56
C PHE A 644 24.56 0.76 -47.99
N LYS A 645 25.81 0.97 -47.57
CA LYS A 645 26.87 -0.02 -47.71
C LYS A 645 26.67 -1.23 -46.79
N PHE A 646 25.71 -1.18 -45.86
CA PHE A 646 25.44 -2.22 -44.86
C PHE A 646 24.09 -2.95 -45.08
N GLY A 647 23.30 -2.58 -46.09
CA GLY A 647 21.93 -3.07 -46.24
C GLY A 647 20.86 -2.11 -45.71
N HIS A 648 19.61 -2.54 -45.69
CA HIS A 648 18.46 -1.74 -45.22
C HIS A 648 18.34 -1.87 -43.69
N PRO A 649 18.14 -0.78 -42.92
CA PRO A 649 18.18 -0.82 -41.45
C PRO A 649 17.08 -1.65 -40.79
N THR A 650 15.99 -1.94 -41.52
CA THR A 650 14.90 -2.82 -41.06
C THR A 650 15.14 -4.30 -41.37
N ASN A 651 16.23 -4.62 -42.06
CA ASN A 651 16.57 -5.96 -42.50
C ASN A 651 17.87 -6.37 -41.79
N GLY A 652 17.99 -7.64 -41.40
CA GLY A 652 19.19 -8.19 -40.76
C GLY A 652 18.93 -8.74 -39.36
N PRO A 653 19.97 -9.25 -38.67
CA PRO A 653 19.84 -9.92 -37.38
C PRO A 653 19.10 -9.09 -36.34
N ASP A 654 18.25 -9.77 -35.58
CA ASP A 654 17.37 -9.17 -34.57
C ASP A 654 18.14 -8.47 -33.45
N PRO A 655 17.65 -7.31 -32.98
CA PRO A 655 18.19 -6.70 -31.79
C PRO A 655 17.73 -7.48 -30.55
N GLY A 656 18.39 -7.20 -29.43
CA GLY A 656 17.81 -7.45 -28.12
C GLY A 656 16.70 -6.45 -27.82
N PHE A 657 15.66 -6.90 -27.11
CA PHE A 657 14.57 -6.04 -26.64
C PHE A 657 14.71 -5.75 -25.14
N ALA A 658 14.49 -4.50 -24.77
CA ALA A 658 14.38 -4.07 -23.39
C ALA A 658 13.09 -4.64 -22.77
N GLN A 659 13.14 -4.93 -21.47
CA GLN A 659 11.96 -5.36 -20.74
C GLN A 659 11.10 -4.15 -20.37
N ASN A 660 9.84 -4.40 -20.01
CA ASN A 660 9.00 -3.35 -19.45
C ASN A 660 9.55 -2.89 -18.09
N PRO A 661 9.42 -1.58 -17.77
CA PRO A 661 9.65 -1.07 -16.41
C PRO A 661 8.87 -1.88 -15.38
N ILE A 662 9.38 -1.91 -14.14
CA ILE A 662 8.63 -2.47 -13.01
C ILE A 662 7.38 -1.62 -12.68
N PHE A 663 7.37 -0.38 -13.18
CA PHE A 663 6.33 0.62 -12.99
C PHE A 663 5.25 0.60 -14.08
N SER A 664 4.07 1.13 -13.78
CA SER A 664 2.87 1.09 -14.63
C SER A 664 2.86 2.15 -15.75
N GLY A 665 3.87 3.01 -15.79
CA GLY A 665 4.22 3.89 -16.93
C GLY A 665 3.97 5.38 -16.71
N LEU A 666 3.37 5.78 -15.58
CA LEU A 666 3.39 7.18 -15.11
C LEU A 666 4.62 7.37 -14.23
N VAL A 667 5.29 8.52 -14.33
CA VAL A 667 6.54 8.77 -13.59
C VAL A 667 6.33 9.46 -12.24
N ASP A 668 5.10 9.92 -11.96
CA ASP A 668 4.79 10.72 -10.76
C ASP A 668 4.70 9.87 -9.48
N ASP A 669 4.59 8.54 -9.62
CA ASP A 669 4.47 7.53 -8.56
C ASP A 669 5.54 6.41 -8.66
N ASP A 670 6.62 6.64 -9.42
CA ASP A 670 7.77 5.74 -9.63
C ASP A 670 8.67 5.59 -8.38
N PHE A 671 8.08 5.32 -7.21
CA PHE A 671 8.79 5.21 -5.94
C PHE A 671 8.15 4.18 -4.99
N LEU A 672 8.88 3.82 -3.93
CA LEU A 672 8.40 3.14 -2.72
C LEU A 672 7.96 4.17 -1.66
N GLY A 673 6.80 3.96 -1.04
CA GLY A 673 6.33 4.76 0.10
C GLY A 673 5.30 5.82 -0.28
N SER A 674 5.22 6.90 0.49
CA SER A 674 4.22 7.96 0.28
C SER A 674 4.86 9.34 0.12
N ARG A 675 4.38 10.09 -0.86
CA ARG A 675 4.76 11.48 -1.11
C ARG A 675 3.67 12.43 -0.63
N TRP A 676 4.05 13.49 0.09
CA TRP A 676 3.14 14.55 0.53
C TRP A 676 3.59 15.91 0.01
N ASN A 677 2.68 16.63 -0.64
CA ASN A 677 2.89 18.03 -1.01
C ASN A 677 2.02 18.94 -0.12
N PRO A 678 2.61 19.62 0.90
CA PRO A 678 1.86 20.46 1.81
C PRO A 678 1.36 21.76 1.17
N TYR A 679 1.93 22.20 0.04
CA TYR A 679 1.47 23.38 -0.69
C TYR A 679 0.12 23.13 -1.39
N THR A 680 -0.05 21.97 -2.03
CA THR A 680 -1.29 21.57 -2.70
C THR A 680 -2.23 20.77 -1.81
N GLY A 681 -1.73 20.16 -0.74
CA GLY A 681 -2.47 19.23 0.12
C GLY A 681 -2.69 17.86 -0.52
N THR A 682 -1.86 17.46 -1.48
CA THR A 682 -1.99 16.19 -2.22
C THR A 682 -1.04 15.13 -1.69
N ARG A 683 -1.54 13.89 -1.59
CA ARG A 683 -0.74 12.70 -1.26
C ARG A 683 -0.74 11.75 -2.46
N THR A 684 0.45 11.25 -2.81
CA THR A 684 0.65 10.24 -3.86
C THR A 684 1.27 9.01 -3.22
N GLU A 685 0.70 7.84 -3.47
CA GLU A 685 1.28 6.55 -3.08
C GLU A 685 2.17 6.05 -4.19
N GLY A 686 3.35 5.57 -3.83
CA GLY A 686 4.28 4.97 -4.77
C GLY A 686 3.84 3.58 -5.21
N GLU A 687 4.24 3.19 -6.41
CA GLU A 687 3.90 1.88 -6.98
C GLU A 687 4.69 0.71 -6.40
N LEU A 688 5.91 0.95 -5.89
CA LEU A 688 6.74 -0.11 -5.33
C LEU A 688 6.20 -0.55 -3.96
N THR A 689 6.15 -1.87 -3.79
CA THR A 689 5.80 -2.50 -2.49
C THR A 689 7.03 -2.93 -1.69
N ALA A 690 8.21 -2.92 -2.32
CA ALA A 690 9.50 -3.18 -1.70
C ALA A 690 10.62 -2.48 -2.49
N PRO A 691 11.77 -2.17 -1.86
CA PRO A 691 12.95 -1.72 -2.57
C PRO A 691 13.36 -2.69 -3.69
N TRP A 692 13.96 -2.17 -4.75
CA TRP A 692 14.34 -2.92 -5.96
C TRP A 692 15.76 -2.56 -6.40
N ALA A 693 16.36 -3.28 -7.34
CA ALA A 693 17.69 -3.00 -7.89
C ALA A 693 17.65 -2.91 -9.43
N GLY A 694 18.76 -2.51 -10.05
CA GLY A 694 18.87 -2.44 -11.51
C GLY A 694 18.99 -3.82 -12.15
N ALA A 695 18.37 -4.02 -13.32
CA ALA A 695 18.59 -5.22 -14.14
C ALA A 695 19.86 -5.11 -15.00
N GLY A 696 20.47 -6.25 -15.32
CA GLY A 696 21.63 -6.30 -16.22
C GLY A 696 21.26 -6.10 -17.70
N GLY A 697 22.21 -5.61 -18.49
CA GLY A 697 22.07 -5.44 -19.94
C GLY A 697 22.27 -6.75 -20.71
N GLY A 698 21.75 -6.83 -21.93
CA GLY A 698 21.88 -7.99 -22.81
C GLY A 698 23.22 -8.04 -23.54
N ALA A 699 23.74 -9.24 -23.77
CA ALA A 699 24.88 -9.45 -24.65
C ALA A 699 24.51 -9.21 -26.10
N SER A 700 25.49 -8.91 -26.95
CA SER A 700 25.28 -8.80 -28.39
C SER A 700 25.56 -10.13 -29.11
N GLY A 701 25.08 -10.23 -30.36
CA GLY A 701 25.25 -11.44 -31.16
C GLY A 701 26.68 -11.63 -31.68
N ASP A 702 27.02 -12.89 -31.96
CA ASP A 702 28.28 -13.31 -32.60
C ASP A 702 28.17 -13.21 -34.13
N ALA A 703 29.29 -13.11 -34.84
CA ALA A 703 29.31 -13.12 -36.31
C ALA A 703 30.07 -14.34 -36.84
N SER A 704 29.44 -15.10 -37.74
CA SER A 704 30.02 -16.27 -38.39
C SER A 704 30.07 -16.11 -39.90
N LEU A 705 31.18 -16.55 -40.48
CA LEU A 705 31.35 -16.71 -41.92
C LEU A 705 31.50 -18.20 -42.23
N VAL A 706 30.57 -18.77 -43.00
CA VAL A 706 30.56 -20.19 -43.38
C VAL A 706 30.93 -20.42 -44.83
N TRP A 707 31.46 -21.61 -45.11
CA TRP A 707 31.66 -22.09 -46.46
C TRP A 707 30.35 -22.57 -47.07
N ARG A 708 29.97 -22.02 -48.22
CA ARG A 708 28.82 -22.49 -49.01
C ARG A 708 29.31 -22.93 -50.39
N LEU A 709 29.21 -24.24 -50.66
CA LEU A 709 29.79 -24.90 -51.83
C LEU A 709 28.70 -25.57 -52.68
N ASP A 710 29.05 -25.93 -53.90
CA ASP A 710 28.29 -26.82 -54.77
C ASP A 710 28.81 -28.26 -54.55
N LEU A 711 28.12 -29.06 -53.72
CA LEU A 711 28.55 -30.42 -53.41
C LEU A 711 28.08 -31.46 -54.45
N ASP A 712 27.05 -31.15 -55.24
CA ASP A 712 26.45 -32.07 -56.22
C ASP A 712 26.91 -31.83 -57.68
N GLY A 713 27.58 -30.70 -57.93
CA GLY A 713 28.21 -30.32 -59.18
C GLY A 713 27.24 -29.76 -60.23
N ASP A 714 26.06 -29.28 -59.84
CA ASP A 714 25.05 -28.76 -60.77
C ASP A 714 25.32 -27.31 -61.24
N ASN A 715 26.38 -26.67 -60.73
CA ASN A 715 26.80 -25.27 -60.90
C ASN A 715 25.94 -24.25 -60.13
N PHE A 716 25.15 -24.70 -59.16
CA PHE A 716 24.47 -23.89 -58.17
C PHE A 716 25.03 -24.25 -56.78
N LEU A 717 25.12 -23.27 -55.88
CA LEU A 717 25.53 -23.56 -54.50
C LEU A 717 24.45 -24.38 -53.78
N ASP A 718 24.81 -25.24 -52.83
CA ASP A 718 23.78 -25.92 -52.04
C ASP A 718 23.04 -24.95 -51.09
N PRO A 719 21.85 -25.30 -50.55
CA PRO A 719 21.16 -24.48 -49.55
C PRO A 719 22.02 -24.17 -48.30
N LEU A 720 21.85 -23.00 -47.69
CA LEU A 720 22.59 -22.59 -46.48
C LEU A 720 22.44 -23.60 -45.33
N ALA A 721 21.24 -24.17 -45.18
CA ALA A 721 20.93 -25.20 -44.18
C ALA A 721 21.79 -26.48 -44.29
N THR A 722 22.52 -26.68 -45.40
CA THR A 722 23.49 -27.78 -45.55
C THR A 722 24.80 -27.50 -44.79
N PHE A 723 25.11 -26.23 -44.56
CA PHE A 723 26.38 -25.77 -43.99
C PHE A 723 26.23 -25.13 -42.61
N PHE A 724 25.05 -24.60 -42.30
CA PHE A 724 24.74 -23.94 -41.04
C PHE A 724 23.41 -24.47 -40.43
N PRO A 725 23.36 -24.80 -39.12
CA PRO A 725 24.45 -24.74 -38.14
C PRO A 725 25.56 -25.76 -38.45
N ASP A 726 26.81 -25.46 -38.07
CA ASP A 726 27.94 -26.33 -38.38
C ASP A 726 27.96 -27.57 -37.47
N ALA A 727 27.59 -28.73 -38.03
CA ALA A 727 27.56 -29.98 -37.28
C ALA A 727 28.92 -30.42 -36.70
N ASN A 728 30.05 -29.85 -37.17
CA ASN A 728 31.39 -30.13 -36.65
C ASN A 728 32.07 -28.87 -36.08
N PHE A 729 31.29 -27.90 -35.60
CA PHE A 729 31.79 -26.66 -35.02
C PHE A 729 32.87 -26.90 -33.92
N PRO A 730 33.94 -26.09 -33.87
CA PRO A 730 34.32 -24.99 -34.77
C PRO A 730 35.22 -25.43 -35.95
N TYR A 731 35.30 -26.73 -36.25
CA TYR A 731 36.26 -27.30 -37.22
C TYR A 731 35.61 -27.78 -38.52
N GLY A 732 34.33 -27.50 -38.74
CA GLY A 732 33.58 -27.93 -39.92
C GLY A 732 33.53 -26.87 -41.02
N TRP A 733 32.33 -26.37 -41.29
CA TRP A 733 32.04 -25.39 -42.33
C TRP A 733 32.22 -23.94 -41.88
N THR A 734 32.27 -23.66 -40.58
CA THR A 734 32.54 -22.30 -40.08
C THR A 734 34.01 -21.92 -40.35
N PHE A 735 34.19 -20.93 -41.22
CA PHE A 735 35.50 -20.48 -41.71
C PHE A 735 36.15 -19.46 -40.77
N ARG A 736 35.36 -18.49 -40.29
CA ARG A 736 35.77 -17.47 -39.34
C ARG A 736 34.61 -17.18 -38.40
N TYR A 737 34.96 -16.83 -37.16
CA TYR A 737 34.04 -16.54 -36.09
C TYR A 737 34.55 -15.34 -35.31
N TRP A 738 33.65 -14.39 -35.05
CA TRP A 738 33.91 -13.20 -34.25
C TRP A 738 32.89 -13.11 -33.14
N LYS A 739 33.38 -12.77 -31.95
CA LYS A 739 32.57 -12.80 -30.74
C LYS A 739 31.81 -11.49 -30.54
N GLY A 740 30.57 -11.58 -30.08
CA GLY A 740 29.81 -10.46 -29.54
C GLY A 740 30.38 -10.00 -28.21
N ALA A 741 29.86 -8.89 -27.69
CA ALA A 741 30.22 -8.36 -26.39
C ALA A 741 29.26 -8.85 -25.30
N PRO A 742 29.77 -9.14 -24.09
CA PRO A 742 28.94 -9.37 -22.92
C PRO A 742 28.20 -8.08 -22.51
N GLY A 743 27.07 -8.20 -21.80
CA GLY A 743 26.29 -7.06 -21.29
C GLY A 743 26.85 -6.46 -20.00
N GLY A 744 26.49 -5.22 -19.69
CA GLY A 744 26.86 -4.54 -18.43
C GLY A 744 25.97 -4.97 -17.25
N GLY A 745 26.51 -4.96 -16.03
CA GLY A 745 25.78 -5.32 -14.81
C GLY A 745 24.81 -4.24 -14.35
N GLY A 746 23.71 -4.60 -13.69
CA GLY A 746 22.76 -3.67 -13.09
C GLY A 746 23.28 -3.04 -11.81
N GLY A 747 22.94 -1.78 -11.55
CA GLY A 747 23.28 -1.05 -10.33
C GLY A 747 22.60 -1.63 -9.09
N GLY A 748 23.27 -1.53 -7.94
CA GLY A 748 22.81 -2.14 -6.70
C GLY A 748 21.66 -1.40 -6.02
N GLN A 749 21.05 -2.05 -5.04
CA GLN A 749 20.16 -1.39 -4.08
C GLN A 749 20.93 -1.01 -2.83
N VAL A 750 20.82 0.27 -2.46
CA VAL A 750 21.45 0.87 -1.27
C VAL A 750 20.39 1.53 -0.40
N GLN A 751 20.37 1.15 0.87
CA GLN A 751 19.52 1.72 1.90
C GLN A 751 20.36 2.26 3.05
N ILE A 752 20.21 3.54 3.35
CA ILE A 752 20.83 4.18 4.51
C ILE A 752 19.71 4.73 5.40
N LEU A 753 19.49 4.08 6.54
CA LEU A 753 18.46 4.45 7.50
C LEU A 753 19.14 4.89 8.80
N ALA A 754 19.03 6.17 9.12
CA ALA A 754 19.70 6.78 10.25
C ALA A 754 18.69 7.40 11.23
N VAL A 755 18.86 7.13 12.53
CA VAL A 755 18.12 7.85 13.57
C VAL A 755 18.65 9.29 13.69
N GLY A 756 19.97 9.48 13.55
CA GLY A 756 20.61 10.79 13.41
C GLY A 756 20.68 11.26 11.95
N PRO A 757 21.38 12.38 11.67
CA PRO A 757 21.39 12.97 10.35
C PRO A 757 22.26 12.16 9.39
N ILE A 758 21.93 12.27 8.10
CA ILE A 758 22.81 11.81 7.01
C ILE A 758 23.58 13.04 6.50
N ILE A 759 24.90 13.00 6.52
CA ILE A 759 25.78 14.11 6.13
C ILE A 759 26.53 13.73 4.86
N LEU A 760 26.34 14.52 3.81
CA LEU A 760 27.04 14.38 2.53
C LEU A 760 28.11 15.48 2.39
N GLY A 761 29.37 15.06 2.27
CA GLY A 761 30.51 15.98 2.17
C GLY A 761 30.68 16.63 0.79
N PRO A 762 31.49 17.69 0.67
CA PRO A 762 31.72 18.42 -0.59
C PRO A 762 32.26 17.58 -1.74
N ASN A 763 32.98 16.49 -1.44
CA ASN A 763 33.60 15.62 -2.43
C ASN A 763 33.06 14.18 -2.33
N CYS A 764 31.93 13.96 -1.65
CA CYS A 764 31.41 12.62 -1.48
C CYS A 764 30.85 12.08 -2.79
N GLN A 765 30.89 10.76 -2.93
CA GLN A 765 30.22 10.05 -4.03
C GLN A 765 29.46 8.85 -3.48
N LEU A 766 28.15 8.81 -3.69
CA LEU A 766 27.29 7.67 -3.40
C LEU A 766 26.76 7.15 -4.73
N LEU A 767 27.25 6.00 -5.18
CA LEU A 767 27.03 5.51 -6.54
C LEU A 767 26.28 4.19 -6.53
N ALA A 768 25.28 4.07 -7.39
CA ALA A 768 24.57 2.85 -7.72
C ALA A 768 24.29 2.82 -9.23
N ASN A 769 25.31 3.13 -10.03
CA ASN A 769 25.17 3.22 -11.49
C ASN A 769 25.09 1.83 -12.11
N GLY A 770 24.45 1.72 -13.27
CA GLY A 770 24.53 0.55 -14.12
C GLY A 770 25.88 0.49 -14.85
N GLY A 771 26.40 -0.71 -15.02
CA GLY A 771 27.61 -0.98 -15.79
C GLY A 771 27.39 -0.72 -17.28
N SER A 772 28.38 -0.12 -17.93
CA SER A 772 28.35 0.22 -19.36
C SER A 772 28.45 -1.02 -20.25
N GLY A 773 27.74 -1.02 -21.37
CA GLY A 773 27.97 -1.97 -22.46
C GLY A 773 29.29 -1.73 -23.18
N ASN A 774 29.73 -2.70 -23.99
CA ASN A 774 31.00 -2.65 -24.71
C ASN A 774 30.84 -3.13 -26.15
N GLY A 775 31.88 -2.95 -26.97
CA GLY A 775 31.93 -3.45 -28.34
C GLY A 775 32.53 -4.86 -28.43
N GLY A 776 32.02 -5.66 -29.36
CA GLY A 776 32.46 -7.02 -29.64
C GLY A 776 33.83 -7.08 -30.30
N GLU A 777 34.20 -8.27 -30.78
CA GLU A 777 35.49 -8.50 -31.44
C GLU A 777 35.66 -7.60 -32.68
N SER A 778 36.85 -7.02 -32.84
CA SER A 778 37.18 -6.18 -33.99
C SER A 778 37.72 -6.98 -35.18
N LEU A 779 37.25 -6.65 -36.39
CA LEU A 779 37.50 -7.40 -37.64
C LEU A 779 38.94 -7.34 -38.20
N GLY A 780 39.91 -6.69 -37.54
CA GLY A 780 41.23 -6.37 -38.11
C GLY A 780 42.41 -7.24 -37.62
N GLU A 781 43.11 -7.92 -38.54
CA GLU A 781 44.46 -8.49 -38.30
C GLU A 781 45.51 -7.36 -38.23
N GLY A 782 45.62 -6.67 -37.09
CA GLY A 782 46.61 -5.62 -36.87
C GLY A 782 46.26 -4.69 -35.69
N SER A 783 46.91 -4.92 -34.56
CA SER A 783 46.69 -4.37 -33.21
C SER A 783 46.68 -2.83 -33.01
N THR A 784 45.93 -2.02 -33.77
CA THR A 784 45.89 -0.56 -33.51
C THR A 784 44.53 0.13 -33.61
N ASN A 785 43.51 -0.44 -34.26
CA ASN A 785 42.21 0.21 -34.41
C ASN A 785 41.07 -0.68 -33.88
N LEU A 786 40.66 -0.44 -32.63
CA LEU A 786 39.45 -1.00 -32.00
C LEU A 786 38.20 -0.24 -32.49
N THR A 787 37.98 -0.16 -33.79
CA THR A 787 36.93 0.69 -34.38
C THR A 787 36.04 -0.06 -35.38
N ARG A 788 36.18 -1.39 -35.43
CA ARG A 788 35.49 -2.28 -36.38
C ARG A 788 34.86 -3.48 -35.67
N GLN A 789 34.18 -3.21 -34.56
CA GLN A 789 33.49 -4.22 -33.76
C GLN A 789 32.31 -4.81 -34.53
N VAL A 790 32.08 -6.11 -34.36
CA VAL A 790 30.99 -6.85 -35.00
C VAL A 790 29.62 -6.57 -34.38
N SER A 791 29.54 -6.09 -33.14
CA SER A 791 28.29 -5.75 -32.45
C SER A 791 28.57 -4.99 -31.16
N GLY A 792 27.55 -4.41 -30.54
CA GLY A 792 27.62 -3.71 -29.25
C GLY A 792 26.58 -4.23 -28.26
N SER A 793 26.97 -4.42 -27.00
CA SER A 793 26.11 -4.94 -25.94
C SER A 793 25.33 -3.85 -25.20
N GLY A 794 24.29 -4.23 -24.46
CA GLY A 794 23.49 -3.31 -23.67
C GLY A 794 24.14 -2.93 -22.33
N GLY A 795 23.91 -1.70 -21.88
CA GLY A 795 24.27 -1.27 -20.53
C GLY A 795 23.25 -1.74 -19.48
N GLY A 796 23.69 -1.97 -18.24
CA GLY A 796 22.79 -2.31 -17.13
C GLY A 796 21.98 -1.11 -16.63
N ALA A 797 20.85 -1.33 -15.98
CA ALA A 797 20.08 -0.23 -15.38
C ALA A 797 20.79 0.34 -14.14
N GLY A 798 20.49 1.60 -13.80
CA GLY A 798 20.83 2.18 -12.51
C GLY A 798 20.10 1.48 -11.35
N GLY A 799 20.61 1.69 -10.15
CA GLY A 799 20.14 1.06 -8.91
C GLY A 799 19.07 1.86 -8.15
N HIS A 800 18.82 1.51 -6.90
CA HIS A 800 17.88 2.22 -6.02
C HIS A 800 18.62 2.72 -4.79
N ILE A 801 18.63 4.03 -4.56
CA ILE A 801 19.24 4.64 -3.37
C ILE A 801 18.13 5.22 -2.50
N ILE A 802 18.03 4.75 -1.26
CA ILE A 802 17.09 5.26 -0.24
C ILE A 802 17.90 5.88 0.89
N LEU A 803 17.75 7.19 1.05
CA LEU A 803 18.30 7.95 2.17
C LEU A 803 17.16 8.32 3.12
N GLN A 804 17.14 7.71 4.30
CA GLN A 804 16.10 7.98 5.29
C GLN A 804 16.70 8.37 6.62
N SER A 805 16.30 9.54 7.12
CA SER A 805 16.73 10.01 8.43
C SER A 805 15.55 10.47 9.27
N ALA A 806 15.58 10.15 10.56
CA ALA A 806 14.64 10.73 11.52
C ALA A 806 14.96 12.18 11.90
N THR A 807 16.15 12.70 11.59
CA THR A 807 16.53 14.06 11.99
C THR A 807 16.90 14.96 10.83
N GLY A 808 17.26 14.41 9.67
CA GLY A 808 17.52 15.22 8.49
C GLY A 808 18.67 14.78 7.58
N LEU A 809 18.86 15.57 6.53
CA LEU A 809 19.89 15.43 5.51
C LEU A 809 20.73 16.71 5.47
N ASP A 810 22.03 16.61 5.72
CA ASP A 810 22.94 17.75 5.68
C ASP A 810 23.71 17.79 4.36
N LEU A 811 23.40 18.79 3.54
CA LEU A 811 24.05 19.14 2.28
C LEU A 811 24.87 20.43 2.41
N SER A 812 25.02 20.98 3.62
CA SER A 812 25.55 22.33 3.85
C SER A 812 27.03 22.47 3.48
N GLY A 813 27.74 21.35 3.35
CA GLY A 813 29.12 21.30 2.88
C GLY A 813 29.29 21.42 1.36
N ILE A 814 28.21 21.32 0.57
CA ILE A 814 28.27 21.26 -0.90
C ILE A 814 27.89 22.64 -1.49
N ASP A 815 28.83 23.28 -2.17
CA ASP A 815 28.63 24.61 -2.76
C ASP A 815 27.90 24.54 -4.11
N VAL A 816 26.71 25.14 -4.19
CA VAL A 816 25.90 25.29 -5.42
C VAL A 816 25.77 26.76 -5.87
N GLY A 817 26.59 27.66 -5.30
CA GLY A 817 26.52 29.09 -5.52
C GLY A 817 25.48 29.80 -4.64
N THR A 818 25.41 31.13 -4.75
CA THR A 818 24.57 31.99 -3.87
C THR A 818 23.09 32.05 -4.27
N ASP A 819 22.78 31.77 -5.54
CA ASP A 819 21.42 31.82 -6.09
C ASP A 819 21.26 30.72 -7.16
N PRO A 820 21.25 29.45 -6.74
CA PRO A 820 21.16 28.33 -7.66
C PRO A 820 19.84 28.29 -8.43
N VAL A 821 18.81 29.00 -7.97
CA VAL A 821 17.49 29.08 -8.61
C VAL A 821 17.57 29.88 -9.92
N ASN A 822 18.21 31.06 -9.89
CA ASN A 822 18.32 31.91 -11.07
C ASN A 822 19.65 31.77 -11.82
N SER A 823 20.66 31.20 -11.17
CA SER A 823 22.01 31.02 -11.70
C SER A 823 22.57 29.67 -11.22
N PRO A 824 22.01 28.55 -11.72
CA PRO A 824 22.48 27.22 -11.35
C PRO A 824 23.96 27.05 -11.68
N PRO A 825 24.69 26.21 -10.93
CA PRO A 825 26.10 25.95 -11.20
C PRO A 825 26.27 25.38 -12.61
N ALA A 826 27.39 25.74 -13.27
CA ALA A 826 27.67 25.26 -14.63
C ALA A 826 27.88 23.74 -14.70
N VAL A 827 28.30 23.13 -13.59
CA VAL A 827 28.42 21.69 -13.39
C VAL A 827 27.83 21.41 -12.02
N ALA A 828 26.74 20.64 -11.97
CA ALA A 828 26.14 20.25 -10.71
C ALA A 828 27.05 19.26 -9.97
N PRO A 829 27.16 19.34 -8.62
CA PRO A 829 27.97 18.41 -7.84
C PRO A 829 27.55 16.94 -7.97
N GLU A 830 26.23 16.67 -8.02
CA GLU A 830 25.61 15.33 -8.16
C GLU A 830 26.35 14.23 -7.41
N VAL A 831 26.48 14.46 -6.11
CA VAL A 831 27.23 13.61 -5.19
C VAL A 831 26.59 12.22 -4.99
N CYS A 832 25.36 12.03 -5.47
CA CYS A 832 24.64 10.77 -5.39
C CYS A 832 24.08 10.40 -6.77
N GLN A 833 24.38 9.19 -7.26
CA GLN A 833 24.12 8.79 -8.64
C GLN A 833 23.52 7.39 -8.75
N ALA A 834 22.49 7.25 -9.57
CA ALA A 834 21.89 5.98 -9.95
C ALA A 834 21.58 5.97 -11.46
N LEU A 835 22.58 6.30 -12.28
CA LEU A 835 22.48 6.36 -13.73
C LEU A 835 22.41 4.97 -14.36
N GLY A 836 21.71 4.85 -15.48
CA GLY A 836 21.85 3.68 -16.36
C GLY A 836 23.24 3.59 -16.98
N GLY A 837 23.65 2.38 -17.35
CA GLY A 837 24.89 2.11 -18.06
C GLY A 837 24.82 2.52 -19.53
N ARG A 838 25.96 2.95 -20.08
CA ARG A 838 26.09 3.39 -21.47
C ARG A 838 25.87 2.23 -22.47
N ARG A 839 25.50 2.58 -23.69
CA ARG A 839 25.44 1.68 -24.87
C ARG A 839 26.80 1.11 -25.25
N GLY A 840 26.84 -0.18 -25.60
CA GLY A 840 27.96 -0.77 -26.32
C GLY A 840 27.97 -0.34 -27.80
N TRP A 841 29.16 -0.16 -28.35
CA TRP A 841 29.36 0.35 -29.71
C TRP A 841 29.63 -0.74 -30.75
N ALA A 842 29.28 -0.44 -32.01
CA ALA A 842 29.56 -1.30 -33.16
C ALA A 842 30.12 -0.48 -34.32
N TYR A 843 31.10 -1.05 -35.03
CA TYR A 843 31.66 -0.55 -36.31
C TYR A 843 31.95 0.98 -36.42
N SER A 844 32.52 1.58 -35.36
CA SER A 844 32.67 3.04 -35.19
C SER A 844 33.39 3.79 -36.31
N GLU A 845 34.32 3.17 -37.04
CA GLU A 845 35.16 3.82 -38.07
C GLU A 845 34.37 4.35 -39.27
N GLU A 846 33.32 3.65 -39.70
CA GLU A 846 32.62 3.92 -40.97
C GLU A 846 31.19 4.42 -40.79
N ILE A 847 30.67 4.38 -39.56
CA ILE A 847 29.37 4.95 -39.21
C ILE A 847 29.45 6.47 -38.90
N THR A 848 30.63 7.07 -39.10
CA THR A 848 30.90 8.49 -38.84
C THR A 848 30.82 9.32 -40.13
N LEU A 849 30.07 10.43 -40.15
CA LEU A 849 30.13 11.41 -41.24
C LEU A 849 31.51 12.10 -41.31
N SER A 850 31.83 12.67 -42.47
CA SER A 850 33.11 13.37 -42.68
C SER A 850 33.35 14.47 -41.64
N GLY A 851 34.34 14.27 -40.76
CA GLY A 851 34.75 15.20 -39.72
C GLY A 851 34.32 14.86 -38.29
N GLY A 852 33.61 13.75 -38.07
CA GLY A 852 33.33 13.20 -36.73
C GLY A 852 34.47 12.30 -36.21
N THR A 853 34.43 11.99 -34.92
CA THR A 853 35.33 11.05 -34.25
C THR A 853 34.73 9.63 -34.33
N PRO A 854 35.52 8.60 -34.68
CA PRO A 854 35.04 7.22 -34.76
C PRO A 854 34.93 6.58 -33.36
N ASP A 855 33.94 7.05 -32.62
CA ASP A 855 33.70 6.77 -31.20
C ASP A 855 32.57 5.74 -30.95
N GLY A 856 31.85 5.35 -32.01
CA GLY A 856 30.83 4.31 -31.93
C GLY A 856 29.47 4.79 -31.46
N ASN A 857 29.32 6.10 -31.20
CA ASN A 857 28.04 6.76 -30.96
C ASN A 857 27.59 7.62 -32.15
N SER A 858 28.13 7.35 -33.35
CA SER A 858 28.10 8.21 -34.55
C SER A 858 26.79 8.14 -35.39
N ASP A 859 26.76 8.77 -36.58
CA ASP A 859 25.55 9.13 -37.38
C ASP A 859 24.69 7.95 -37.88
N PHE A 860 25.20 6.72 -37.87
CA PHE A 860 24.49 5.52 -38.34
C PHE A 860 24.46 4.43 -37.25
N MET A 861 23.28 3.89 -36.93
CA MET A 861 23.06 3.03 -35.76
C MET A 861 22.80 1.57 -36.14
N ILE A 862 23.85 0.82 -36.49
CA ILE A 862 23.77 -0.60 -36.83
C ILE A 862 24.50 -1.46 -35.79
N GLY A 863 23.88 -2.53 -35.31
CA GLY A 863 24.44 -3.49 -34.35
C GLY A 863 24.80 -2.92 -32.97
N ARG A 864 24.46 -1.66 -32.69
CA ARG A 864 24.73 -0.95 -31.43
C ARG A 864 23.86 -1.51 -30.29
N GLY A 865 24.38 -1.52 -29.07
CA GLY A 865 23.59 -1.85 -27.89
C GLY A 865 22.64 -0.73 -27.45
N GLY A 866 21.70 -1.08 -26.58
CA GLY A 866 20.80 -0.16 -25.90
C GLY A 866 21.37 0.38 -24.57
N ALA A 867 21.00 1.60 -24.19
CA ALA A 867 21.38 2.16 -22.89
C ALA A 867 20.49 1.59 -21.78
N GLY A 868 21.07 1.39 -20.60
CA GLY A 868 20.30 0.98 -19.43
C GLY A 868 19.38 2.10 -18.96
N ALA A 869 18.24 1.73 -18.37
CA ALA A 869 17.35 2.69 -17.71
C ALA A 869 18.03 3.33 -16.50
N ASN A 870 17.54 4.51 -16.11
CA ASN A 870 17.91 5.10 -14.84
C ASN A 870 17.38 4.29 -13.65
N GLY A 871 18.04 4.51 -12.53
CA GLY A 871 17.62 4.11 -11.21
C GLY A 871 16.61 5.05 -10.56
N VAL A 872 16.38 4.84 -9.25
CA VAL A 872 15.49 5.67 -8.43
C VAL A 872 16.28 6.14 -7.20
N ILE A 873 16.17 7.43 -6.88
CA ILE A 873 16.73 8.01 -5.66
C ILE A 873 15.60 8.55 -4.81
N GLN A 874 15.61 8.25 -3.51
CA GLN A 874 14.61 8.69 -2.56
C GLN A 874 15.25 9.36 -1.35
N VAL A 875 14.69 10.50 -0.96
CA VAL A 875 15.06 11.23 0.24
C VAL A 875 13.85 11.28 1.16
N HIS A 876 13.98 10.61 2.31
CA HIS A 876 12.95 10.48 3.32
C HIS A 876 13.37 11.27 4.56
N VAL A 877 12.81 12.48 4.72
CA VAL A 877 13.08 13.36 5.86
C VAL A 877 11.76 13.92 6.41
N PRO A 878 11.62 14.08 7.74
CA PRO A 878 10.33 14.41 8.35
C PRO A 878 9.82 15.79 7.95
N GLU A 879 10.68 16.81 8.05
CA GLU A 879 10.35 18.19 7.75
C GLU A 879 11.42 18.83 6.85
N PRO A 880 11.32 18.67 5.52
CA PRO A 880 12.33 19.17 4.59
C PRO A 880 12.68 20.66 4.73
N ALA A 881 11.77 21.46 5.30
CA ALA A 881 11.96 22.89 5.52
C ALA A 881 13.01 23.23 6.59
N THR A 882 13.23 22.33 7.53
CA THR A 882 14.13 22.52 8.68
C THR A 882 15.19 21.45 8.77
N ASP A 883 14.90 20.27 8.22
CA ASP A 883 15.70 19.06 8.39
C ASP A 883 16.65 18.85 7.20
N ILE A 884 16.53 19.64 6.12
CA ILE A 884 17.54 19.69 5.07
C ILE A 884 18.46 20.88 5.32
N GLY A 885 19.71 20.59 5.64
CA GLY A 885 20.77 21.60 5.78
C GLY A 885 21.27 22.01 4.40
N TRP A 886 20.88 23.20 3.93
CA TRP A 886 21.39 23.77 2.68
C TRP A 886 22.73 24.49 2.88
N HIS A 887 23.48 24.69 1.80
CA HIS A 887 24.68 25.52 1.87
C HIS A 887 24.31 26.93 2.35
N PRO A 888 25.02 27.51 3.36
CA PRO A 888 24.61 28.77 3.99
C PRO A 888 24.48 29.96 3.03
N ASP A 889 25.25 29.95 1.95
CA ASP A 889 25.19 31.01 0.93
C ASP A 889 23.96 30.89 -0.01
N ALA A 890 23.37 29.69 -0.12
CA ALA A 890 22.24 29.37 -1.00
C ALA A 890 20.90 29.26 -0.24
N GLU A 891 20.94 28.92 1.04
CA GLU A 891 19.79 28.56 1.89
C GLU A 891 18.63 29.57 1.76
N ALA A 892 18.94 30.87 1.85
CA ALA A 892 17.91 31.91 1.79
C ALA A 892 17.20 31.95 0.42
N ALA A 893 17.92 31.76 -0.69
CA ALA A 893 17.34 31.76 -2.03
C ALA A 893 16.52 30.48 -2.28
N ILE A 894 17.02 29.33 -1.81
CA ILE A 894 16.32 28.05 -1.91
C ILE A 894 15.02 28.09 -1.11
N LEU A 895 15.05 28.45 0.18
CA LEU A 895 13.84 28.49 1.01
C LEU A 895 12.80 29.49 0.50
N ASP A 896 13.22 30.63 -0.06
CA ASP A 896 12.31 31.58 -0.72
C ASP A 896 11.63 30.95 -1.95
N TYR A 897 12.38 30.21 -2.77
CA TYR A 897 11.85 29.48 -3.92
C TYR A 897 10.85 28.39 -3.50
N LEU A 898 11.21 27.56 -2.52
CA LEU A 898 10.38 26.45 -2.05
C LEU A 898 9.03 26.93 -1.47
N ARG A 899 9.00 28.12 -0.86
CA ARG A 899 7.81 28.69 -0.21
C ARG A 899 7.08 29.72 -1.07
N HIS A 900 7.39 29.81 -2.36
CA HIS A 900 6.78 30.80 -3.28
C HIS A 900 6.91 32.26 -2.78
N GLY A 901 8.02 32.60 -2.11
CA GLY A 901 8.27 33.92 -1.53
C GLY A 901 7.48 34.24 -0.26
N VAL A 902 6.78 33.26 0.33
CA VAL A 902 6.02 33.43 1.57
C VAL A 902 6.88 32.98 2.75
N VAL A 903 7.22 33.93 3.63
CA VAL A 903 7.91 33.63 4.89
C VAL A 903 7.05 32.65 5.70
N ASP A 904 7.64 31.54 6.10
CA ASP A 904 7.00 30.43 6.83
C ASP A 904 5.79 29.80 6.14
N GLY A 905 5.69 29.94 4.81
CA GLY A 905 4.74 29.19 3.99
C GLY A 905 5.08 27.69 3.91
N PRO A 906 4.11 26.83 3.52
CA PRO A 906 4.38 25.43 3.25
C PRO A 906 5.35 25.29 2.08
N ILE A 907 6.20 24.26 2.13
CA ILE A 907 7.09 23.91 1.02
C ILE A 907 6.29 23.27 -0.11
N ASP A 908 6.61 23.66 -1.33
CA ASP A 908 6.19 22.94 -2.52
C ASP A 908 7.17 21.78 -2.79
N THR A 909 6.71 20.54 -2.59
CA THR A 909 7.55 19.34 -2.73
C THR A 909 8.09 19.18 -4.15
N ASP A 910 7.33 19.61 -5.18
CA ASP A 910 7.79 19.55 -6.56
C ASP A 910 9.03 20.44 -6.77
N ARG A 911 9.06 21.62 -6.13
CA ARG A 911 10.22 22.53 -6.14
C ARG A 911 11.37 22.04 -5.28
N LEU A 912 11.07 21.31 -4.21
CA LEU A 912 12.10 20.68 -3.38
C LEU A 912 12.89 19.67 -4.19
N GLU A 913 12.20 18.79 -4.91
CA GLU A 913 12.83 17.78 -5.77
C GLU A 913 13.65 18.42 -6.90
N GLU A 914 13.18 19.56 -7.47
CA GLU A 914 13.96 20.36 -8.42
C GLU A 914 15.26 20.93 -7.82
N MET A 915 15.24 21.37 -6.56
CA MET A 915 16.45 21.85 -5.90
C MET A 915 17.40 20.72 -5.49
N LEU A 916 16.84 19.56 -5.15
CA LEU A 916 17.62 18.35 -4.89
C LEU A 916 18.28 17.80 -6.17
N ASP A 917 17.71 18.02 -7.35
CA ASP A 917 18.31 17.69 -8.67
C ASP A 917 19.74 18.25 -8.86
N LEU A 918 20.15 19.27 -8.09
CA LEU A 918 21.53 19.80 -8.10
C LEU A 918 22.55 18.89 -7.39
N TYR A 919 22.07 18.00 -6.51
CA TYR A 919 22.90 17.15 -5.64
C TYR A 919 22.77 15.66 -5.98
N PHE A 920 21.75 15.28 -6.74
CA PHE A 920 21.37 13.90 -7.02
C PHE A 920 21.11 13.71 -8.52
N GLU A 921 21.43 12.54 -9.05
CA GLU A 921 21.17 12.20 -10.45
C GLU A 921 20.79 10.70 -10.60
N PRO A 922 19.59 10.34 -11.10
CA PRO A 922 18.52 11.23 -11.55
C PRO A 922 17.86 12.01 -10.40
N ARG A 923 16.97 12.93 -10.75
CA ARG A 923 16.17 13.71 -9.78
C ARG A 923 15.56 12.80 -8.71
N PRO A 924 15.70 13.12 -7.41
CA PRO A 924 15.20 12.28 -6.34
C PRO A 924 13.73 12.59 -6.01
N TYR A 925 13.04 11.63 -5.39
CA TYR A 925 11.73 11.84 -4.78
C TYR A 925 11.88 12.22 -3.31
N ALA A 926 11.13 13.24 -2.86
CA ALA A 926 11.09 13.65 -1.46
C ALA A 926 9.85 13.06 -0.78
N LEU A 927 10.06 12.13 0.15
CA LEU A 927 9.04 11.24 0.68
C LEU A 927 8.88 11.35 2.19
N ILE A 928 7.73 10.89 2.70
CA ILE A 928 7.50 10.75 4.13
C ILE A 928 8.34 9.56 4.62
N PRO A 929 9.22 9.74 5.62
CA PRO A 929 10.01 8.62 6.16
C PRO A 929 9.11 7.59 6.85
N ASP A 930 9.50 6.32 6.87
CA ASP A 930 8.78 5.28 7.64
C ASP A 930 8.91 5.46 9.17
N PHE A 931 9.98 6.11 9.63
CA PHE A 931 10.20 6.43 11.03
C PHE A 931 10.65 7.88 11.19
N ALA A 932 10.01 8.61 12.10
CA ALA A 932 10.31 10.00 12.39
C ALA A 932 9.99 10.33 13.86
N PRO A 933 10.58 11.40 14.42
CA PRO A 933 10.23 11.88 15.75
C PRO A 933 8.77 12.32 15.85
N LYS A 934 8.16 12.67 14.72
CA LYS A 934 6.75 13.03 14.64
C LYS A 934 5.94 11.87 14.07
N SER A 935 4.80 11.59 14.69
CA SER A 935 3.80 10.68 14.15
C SER A 935 2.41 11.29 14.29
N GLN A 936 1.47 10.86 13.45
CA GLN A 936 0.18 11.51 13.35
C GLN A 936 -0.95 10.49 13.19
N PHE A 937 -2.14 10.84 13.65
CA PHE A 937 -3.36 10.16 13.20
C PHE A 937 -4.51 11.15 13.08
N GLN A 938 -5.53 10.76 12.34
CA GLN A 938 -6.72 11.57 12.11
C GLN A 938 -7.98 10.75 12.37
N SER A 939 -9.03 11.42 12.82
CA SER A 939 -10.35 10.84 12.86
C SER A 939 -11.01 10.86 11.47
N LYS A 940 -11.98 9.97 11.26
CA LYS A 940 -13.01 10.13 10.24
C LYS A 940 -13.86 11.37 10.55
N TRP A 941 -14.64 11.80 9.57
CA TRP A 941 -15.69 12.78 9.79
C TRP A 941 -16.75 12.21 10.74
N ILE A 942 -17.02 12.96 11.79
CA ILE A 942 -18.07 12.70 12.78
C ILE A 942 -19.21 13.67 12.48
N ASP A 943 -20.39 13.12 12.21
CA ASP A 943 -21.61 13.89 11.93
C ASP A 943 -22.38 14.10 13.24
N THR A 944 -22.53 15.36 13.66
CA THR A 944 -23.34 15.72 14.83
C THR A 944 -24.85 15.62 14.57
N GLY A 945 -25.25 15.34 13.33
CA GLY A 945 -26.61 15.03 12.94
C GLY A 945 -27.51 16.27 12.96
N LEU A 946 -28.66 16.14 13.60
CA LEU A 946 -29.68 17.19 13.68
C LEU A 946 -29.61 18.00 14.98
N ALA A 947 -28.46 18.01 15.65
CA ALA A 947 -28.24 18.81 16.86
C ALA A 947 -28.70 20.28 16.67
N GLY A 948 -28.38 20.91 15.54
CA GLY A 948 -28.77 22.30 15.23
C GLY A 948 -30.26 22.54 14.96
N LEU A 949 -31.14 21.53 14.90
CA LEU A 949 -32.58 21.73 14.59
C LEU A 949 -33.31 22.57 15.68
N ARG A 950 -32.68 22.74 16.85
CA ARG A 950 -33.20 23.55 17.96
C ARG A 950 -32.71 25.01 17.94
N ASP A 951 -31.96 25.42 16.92
CA ASP A 951 -31.45 26.79 16.78
C ASP A 951 -32.61 27.82 16.83
N PRO A 952 -32.59 28.77 17.77
CA PRO A 952 -33.49 29.92 17.72
C PRO A 952 -33.14 30.81 16.51
N ILE A 953 -33.84 30.58 15.40
CA ILE A 953 -33.69 31.31 14.12
C ILE A 953 -33.42 32.83 14.33
N PRO A 954 -32.41 33.43 13.65
CA PRO A 954 -31.49 32.87 12.64
C PRO A 954 -30.01 33.16 12.96
N ALA A 955 -29.38 32.39 13.85
CA ALA A 955 -27.98 32.65 14.19
C ALA A 955 -26.97 31.67 13.54
N ASN A 956 -27.38 30.44 13.17
CA ASN A 956 -26.45 29.39 12.72
C ASN A 956 -25.31 29.14 13.73
N ASP A 957 -25.57 29.35 15.02
CA ASP A 957 -24.56 29.24 16.08
C ASP A 957 -24.40 27.79 16.59
N TYR A 958 -25.19 26.84 16.09
CA TYR A 958 -25.24 25.47 16.60
C TYR A 958 -24.94 24.41 15.52
N PRO A 959 -24.17 23.34 15.83
CA PRO A 959 -23.57 23.04 17.14
C PRO A 959 -22.47 24.04 17.54
N ASP A 960 -22.41 24.37 18.84
CA ASP A 960 -21.36 25.21 19.42
C ASP A 960 -20.35 24.34 20.16
N TYR A 961 -19.13 24.24 19.63
CA TYR A 961 -18.04 23.43 20.19
C TYR A 961 -17.18 24.17 21.23
N ALA A 962 -17.36 25.48 21.38
CA ALA A 962 -16.58 26.32 22.30
C ALA A 962 -17.43 26.99 23.38
N HIS A 963 -18.69 26.55 23.51
CA HIS A 963 -19.63 27.18 24.42
C HIS A 963 -19.14 27.17 25.87
N SER A 964 -19.47 28.24 26.60
CA SER A 964 -19.10 28.38 28.01
C SER A 964 -19.71 27.32 28.93
N LEU A 965 -20.72 26.58 28.45
CA LEU A 965 -21.33 25.50 29.22
C LEU A 965 -20.37 24.31 29.37
N LEU A 966 -19.70 23.90 28.31
CA LEU A 966 -18.65 22.89 28.35
C LEU A 966 -17.75 23.09 27.13
N ALA A 967 -16.48 23.40 27.39
CA ALA A 967 -15.50 23.67 26.35
C ALA A 967 -14.32 22.72 26.50
N PHE A 968 -13.72 22.31 25.37
CA PHE A 968 -12.49 21.53 25.36
C PHE A 968 -11.36 22.33 26.01
N GLN A 969 -10.66 21.73 26.98
CA GLN A 969 -9.62 22.40 27.75
C GLN A 969 -8.40 21.50 27.92
N GLY A 970 -7.27 22.11 28.25
CA GLY A 970 -6.01 21.40 28.52
C GLY A 970 -4.98 21.53 27.39
N ILE A 971 -5.35 22.19 26.29
CA ILE A 971 -4.44 22.57 25.20
C ILE A 971 -4.32 24.10 25.10
N SER A 972 -3.32 24.57 24.37
CA SER A 972 -3.18 25.95 23.92
C SER A 972 -4.05 26.16 22.68
N THR A 973 -4.85 27.24 22.66
CA THR A 973 -5.70 27.57 21.51
C THR A 973 -4.93 28.21 20.35
N THR A 974 -3.65 28.54 20.54
CA THR A 974 -2.80 29.15 19.51
C THR A 974 -2.10 28.13 18.62
N ASP A 975 -1.66 27.01 19.20
CA ASP A 975 -0.83 26.00 18.53
C ASP A 975 -1.28 24.56 18.81
N GLY A 976 -2.36 24.35 19.55
CA GLY A 976 -2.93 23.04 19.86
C GLY A 976 -2.11 22.21 20.86
N SER A 977 -0.99 22.73 21.37
CA SER A 977 -0.10 21.99 22.25
C SER A 977 -0.74 21.68 23.61
N VAL A 978 -0.54 20.46 24.11
CA VAL A 978 -1.00 20.08 25.46
C VAL A 978 -0.26 20.86 26.53
N ASN A 979 -1.02 21.51 27.41
CA ASN A 979 -0.47 22.26 28.54
C ASN A 979 0.27 21.31 29.50
N ARG A 980 1.57 21.56 29.70
CA ARG A 980 2.46 20.75 30.53
C ARG A 980 3.13 21.60 31.63
N ALA A 981 3.36 20.99 32.80
CA ALA A 981 4.26 21.50 33.83
C ALA A 981 4.99 20.34 34.55
N ASN A 982 6.30 20.45 34.73
CA ASN A 982 7.14 19.43 35.39
C ASN A 982 6.98 18.01 34.80
N SER A 983 7.04 17.87 33.47
CA SER A 983 6.85 16.59 32.76
C SER A 983 5.49 15.91 32.95
N MET A 984 4.47 16.67 33.39
CA MET A 984 3.11 16.18 33.60
C MET A 984 2.12 17.11 32.88
N VAL A 985 1.04 16.54 32.35
CA VAL A 985 -0.10 17.31 31.84
C VAL A 985 -0.71 18.13 32.97
N VAL A 986 -0.94 19.41 32.73
CA VAL A 986 -1.52 20.32 33.73
C VAL A 986 -2.95 19.86 34.06
N PRO A 987 -3.27 19.56 35.33
CA PRO A 987 -4.62 19.19 35.71
C PRO A 987 -5.56 20.39 35.60
N LEU A 988 -6.79 20.13 35.12
CA LEU A 988 -7.83 21.15 35.04
C LEU A 988 -8.43 21.45 36.43
N ALA A 989 -9.09 22.60 36.55
CA ALA A 989 -9.76 23.01 37.79
C ALA A 989 -10.91 22.06 38.16
N ALA A 990 -11.08 21.80 39.46
CA ALA A 990 -12.16 20.95 39.94
C ALA A 990 -13.54 21.57 39.63
N ILE A 991 -14.43 20.76 39.06
CA ILE A 991 -15.83 21.13 38.78
C ILE A 991 -16.76 20.85 39.96
N ALA A 992 -16.33 19.99 40.88
CA ALA A 992 -17.01 19.75 42.15
C ALA A 992 -15.99 19.43 43.24
N SER A 993 -16.32 19.81 44.48
CA SER A 993 -15.56 19.42 45.66
C SER A 993 -16.48 19.23 46.86
N GLY A 994 -16.07 18.40 47.81
CA GLY A 994 -16.87 18.16 49.01
C GLY A 994 -16.11 17.46 50.13
N SER A 995 -16.81 17.22 51.24
CA SER A 995 -16.24 16.61 52.44
C SER A 995 -16.26 15.08 52.40
N ASN A 996 -15.20 14.46 52.93
CA ASN A 996 -15.12 13.03 53.23
C ASN A 996 -15.69 12.66 54.60
N VAL A 997 -15.98 13.64 55.45
CA VAL A 997 -16.32 13.43 56.87
C VAL A 997 -17.71 13.96 57.20
N GLY A 998 -18.39 13.26 58.11
CA GLY A 998 -19.69 13.64 58.66
C GLY A 998 -20.87 12.91 58.03
N VAL A 999 -22.10 13.28 58.44
CA VAL A 999 -23.36 12.69 57.93
C VAL A 999 -23.61 12.95 56.44
N ASN A 1000 -22.87 13.90 55.87
CA ASN A 1000 -22.87 14.30 54.46
C ASN A 1000 -21.53 13.96 53.77
N GLY A 1001 -20.75 13.03 54.32
CA GLY A 1001 -19.46 12.62 53.75
C GLY A 1001 -19.62 11.61 52.60
N ALA A 1002 -18.67 11.63 51.65
CA ALA A 1002 -18.58 10.63 50.60
C ALA A 1002 -18.42 9.20 51.17
N SER A 1003 -19.10 8.23 50.57
CA SER A 1003 -19.03 6.80 50.95
C SER A 1003 -18.23 6.02 49.93
N TYR A 1004 -17.12 5.41 50.36
CA TYR A 1004 -16.15 4.76 49.49
C TYR A 1004 -16.27 3.24 49.51
N SER A 1005 -16.13 2.64 48.34
CA SER A 1005 -15.82 1.23 48.09
C SER A 1005 -14.48 1.15 47.33
N ALA A 1006 -14.04 -0.04 46.92
CA ALA A 1006 -12.76 -0.18 46.20
C ALA A 1006 -12.74 0.57 44.86
N HIS A 1007 -13.79 0.43 44.04
CA HIS A 1007 -13.90 1.01 42.70
C HIS A 1007 -15.20 1.81 42.51
N GLN A 1008 -15.77 2.29 43.61
CA GLN A 1008 -17.02 3.06 43.58
C GLN A 1008 -17.07 4.06 44.73
N VAL A 1009 -17.59 5.26 44.46
CA VAL A 1009 -17.89 6.26 45.47
C VAL A 1009 -19.33 6.75 45.33
N VAL A 1010 -20.00 6.94 46.47
CA VAL A 1010 -21.32 7.59 46.54
C VAL A 1010 -21.15 8.94 47.21
N LEU A 1011 -21.39 10.00 46.44
CA LEU A 1011 -21.31 11.40 46.85
C LEU A 1011 -22.72 11.88 47.25
N PRO A 1012 -22.96 12.30 48.50
CA PRO A 1012 -24.24 12.89 48.92
C PRO A 1012 -24.24 14.42 48.78
N ASN A 1013 -25.43 15.02 48.67
CA ASN A 1013 -25.65 16.47 48.52
C ASN A 1013 -24.88 17.08 47.33
N VAL A 1014 -24.92 16.36 46.21
CA VAL A 1014 -24.13 16.67 45.02
C VAL A 1014 -24.56 17.98 44.39
N SER A 1015 -25.86 18.29 44.45
CA SER A 1015 -26.38 19.57 43.97
C SER A 1015 -25.78 20.80 44.66
N ALA A 1016 -25.23 20.66 45.86
CA ALA A 1016 -24.48 21.71 46.55
C ALA A 1016 -22.98 21.67 46.23
N ALA A 1017 -22.42 20.48 45.99
CA ALA A 1017 -20.98 20.26 45.73
C ALA A 1017 -20.52 20.80 44.37
N PHE A 1018 -21.42 20.82 43.40
CA PHE A 1018 -21.25 21.38 42.07
C PHE A 1018 -21.41 22.94 42.05
N GLY A 1019 -21.85 23.55 43.15
CA GLY A 1019 -22.02 25.02 43.28
C GLY A 1019 -23.21 25.58 42.50
N SER A 1020 -23.36 26.92 42.47
CA SER A 1020 -24.44 27.61 41.73
C SER A 1020 -24.11 27.87 40.26
N ILE A 1021 -23.11 27.19 39.71
CA ILE A 1021 -22.67 27.39 38.33
C ILE A 1021 -23.70 26.68 37.42
N THR A 1022 -24.18 27.37 36.39
CA THR A 1022 -25.20 26.88 35.45
C THR A 1022 -24.79 25.56 34.77
N THR A 1023 -23.49 25.38 34.53
CA THR A 1023 -22.90 24.14 33.98
C THR A 1023 -22.98 22.95 34.94
N ALA A 1024 -22.94 23.21 36.24
CA ALA A 1024 -22.89 22.17 37.23
C ALA A 1024 -24.21 21.34 37.29
N ARG A 1025 -25.32 21.94 36.84
CA ARG A 1025 -26.62 21.25 36.67
C ARG A 1025 -26.64 20.29 35.48
N MET A 1026 -25.77 20.42 34.49
CA MET A 1026 -25.79 19.54 33.32
C MET A 1026 -25.27 18.13 33.67
N PHE A 1027 -24.31 18.02 34.59
CA PHE A 1027 -23.82 16.72 35.10
C PHE A 1027 -24.86 15.99 35.98
N GLU A 1028 -25.80 16.72 36.58
CA GLU A 1028 -26.97 16.12 37.26
C GLU A 1028 -27.97 15.55 36.24
N ARG A 1029 -28.09 16.18 35.06
CA ARG A 1029 -29.05 15.82 34.01
C ARG A 1029 -28.51 14.70 33.11
N ASN A 1030 -27.27 14.85 32.69
CA ASN A 1030 -26.52 13.88 31.92
C ASN A 1030 -25.24 13.48 32.68
N PRO A 1031 -25.35 12.57 33.66
CA PRO A 1031 -24.19 12.14 34.44
C PRO A 1031 -23.15 11.40 33.58
N ALA A 1032 -23.52 10.90 32.39
CA ALA A 1032 -22.59 10.22 31.50
C ALA A 1032 -21.45 11.13 31.00
N LEU A 1033 -21.66 12.46 30.98
CA LEU A 1033 -20.61 13.44 30.70
C LEU A 1033 -19.41 13.37 31.68
N LEU A 1034 -19.59 12.74 32.85
CA LEU A 1034 -18.53 12.53 33.84
C LEU A 1034 -17.66 11.30 33.54
N VAL A 1035 -18.05 10.42 32.62
CA VAL A 1035 -17.24 9.28 32.21
C VAL A 1035 -15.94 9.79 31.58
N GLY A 1036 -14.81 9.21 31.95
CA GLY A 1036 -13.48 9.69 31.57
C GLY A 1036 -12.91 10.79 32.46
N TYR A 1037 -13.68 11.41 33.36
CA TYR A 1037 -13.14 12.41 34.31
C TYR A 1037 -12.34 11.76 35.45
N ASP A 1038 -11.54 12.55 36.16
CA ASP A 1038 -10.76 12.07 37.30
C ASP A 1038 -11.44 12.41 38.63
N PHE A 1039 -11.65 11.40 39.45
CA PHE A 1039 -12.06 11.55 40.83
C PHE A 1039 -10.85 11.44 41.77
N LEU A 1040 -10.73 12.41 42.68
CA LEU A 1040 -9.65 12.51 43.66
C LEU A 1040 -10.25 12.39 45.08
N PRO A 1041 -9.97 11.29 45.81
CA PRO A 1041 -10.38 11.14 47.21
C PRO A 1041 -9.72 12.14 48.17
N ASP A 1042 -8.57 12.70 47.78
CA ASP A 1042 -7.81 13.75 48.47
C ASP A 1042 -7.39 14.82 47.46
N SER A 1043 -7.93 16.03 47.59
CA SER A 1043 -7.64 17.21 46.74
C SER A 1043 -6.15 17.59 46.66
N THR A 1044 -5.35 17.21 47.66
CA THR A 1044 -3.89 17.44 47.71
C THR A 1044 -3.07 16.21 47.34
N GLY A 1045 -3.73 15.06 47.14
CA GLY A 1045 -3.10 13.80 46.80
C GLY A 1045 -2.73 13.70 45.32
N SER A 1046 -1.87 12.75 44.99
CA SER A 1046 -1.47 12.43 43.61
C SER A 1046 -2.25 11.28 42.99
N ALA A 1047 -3.06 10.56 43.77
CA ALA A 1047 -3.87 9.45 43.29
C ALA A 1047 -5.15 9.96 42.62
N THR A 1048 -5.30 9.70 41.32
CA THR A 1048 -6.50 9.99 40.53
C THR A 1048 -7.15 8.69 40.08
N PHE A 1049 -8.48 8.67 40.03
CA PHE A 1049 -9.25 7.50 39.62
C PHE A 1049 -10.19 7.89 38.49
N GLU A 1050 -10.04 7.24 37.34
CA GLU A 1050 -10.87 7.46 36.17
C GLU A 1050 -12.31 7.00 36.41
N VAL A 1051 -13.28 7.85 36.13
CA VAL A 1051 -14.70 7.51 36.19
C VAL A 1051 -15.09 6.73 34.94
N VAL A 1052 -15.57 5.49 35.08
CA VAL A 1052 -16.04 4.65 33.94
C VAL A 1052 -17.56 4.56 33.87
N SER A 1053 -18.25 4.98 34.93
CA SER A 1053 -19.70 5.04 34.96
C SER A 1053 -20.16 6.05 36.02
N ALA A 1054 -21.20 6.80 35.70
CA ALA A 1054 -21.78 7.79 36.60
C ALA A 1054 -23.31 7.72 36.55
N SER A 1055 -23.94 7.81 37.72
CA SER A 1055 -25.41 7.84 37.83
C SER A 1055 -25.86 8.76 38.94
N TYR A 1056 -26.83 9.63 38.65
CA TYR A 1056 -27.36 10.59 39.61
C TYR A 1056 -28.78 10.21 40.04
N ASN A 1057 -28.97 10.07 41.35
CA ASN A 1057 -30.27 9.91 41.97
C ASN A 1057 -30.74 11.25 42.54
N ARG A 1058 -31.57 11.94 41.78
CA ARG A 1058 -32.14 13.25 42.12
C ARG A 1058 -32.99 13.25 43.39
N ALA A 1059 -33.78 12.20 43.65
CA ALA A 1059 -34.66 12.14 44.82
C ALA A 1059 -33.87 12.04 46.14
N ALA A 1060 -32.69 11.43 46.09
CA ALA A 1060 -31.79 11.30 47.23
C ALA A 1060 -30.64 12.33 47.23
N ASP A 1061 -30.52 13.13 46.18
CA ASP A 1061 -29.35 13.99 45.88
C ASP A 1061 -28.02 13.24 46.05
N ARG A 1062 -27.86 12.15 45.29
CA ARG A 1062 -26.69 11.27 45.34
C ARG A 1062 -26.14 10.95 43.96
N LEU A 1063 -24.85 11.18 43.76
CA LEU A 1063 -24.10 10.76 42.57
C LEU A 1063 -23.29 9.51 42.93
N THR A 1064 -23.45 8.46 42.14
CA THR A 1064 -22.63 7.26 42.24
C THR A 1064 -21.67 7.24 41.07
N LEU A 1065 -20.38 7.22 41.37
CA LEU A 1065 -19.31 7.08 40.39
C LEU A 1065 -18.66 5.71 40.57
N THR A 1066 -18.51 4.98 39.48
CA THR A 1066 -17.69 3.78 39.40
C THR A 1066 -16.39 4.15 38.71
N THR A 1067 -15.26 3.68 39.22
CA THR A 1067 -13.94 4.01 38.68
C THR A 1067 -13.27 2.80 38.02
N LEU A 1068 -12.32 3.07 37.14
CA LEU A 1068 -11.55 2.04 36.45
C LEU A 1068 -10.84 1.12 37.45
N GLU A 1069 -10.94 -0.19 37.26
CA GLU A 1069 -10.34 -1.17 38.18
C GLU A 1069 -8.80 -1.14 38.14
N ALA A 1070 -8.22 -0.81 36.98
CA ALA A 1070 -6.77 -0.71 36.78
C ALA A 1070 -6.11 0.37 37.65
N ASP A 1071 -6.86 1.35 38.12
CA ASP A 1071 -6.37 2.44 38.99
C ASP A 1071 -6.17 1.97 40.44
N GLY A 1072 -6.58 0.74 40.74
CA GLY A 1072 -6.53 0.18 42.07
C GLY A 1072 -7.66 0.69 42.98
N SER A 1073 -7.54 0.40 44.27
CA SER A 1073 -8.59 0.69 45.25
C SER A 1073 -8.47 2.11 45.82
N MET A 1074 -9.53 2.90 45.71
CA MET A 1074 -9.59 4.26 46.26
C MET A 1074 -9.61 4.33 47.80
N LEU A 1075 -9.84 3.20 48.49
CA LEU A 1075 -9.93 3.16 49.96
C LEU A 1075 -8.65 3.62 50.68
N LEU A 1076 -7.48 3.41 50.06
CA LEU A 1076 -6.19 3.80 50.62
C LEU A 1076 -5.80 5.24 50.27
N ALA A 1077 -6.47 5.86 49.29
CA ALA A 1077 -6.22 7.24 48.86
C ALA A 1077 -7.03 8.27 49.67
N VAL A 1078 -8.02 7.84 50.46
CA VAL A 1078 -8.77 8.73 51.35
C VAL A 1078 -7.87 9.20 52.49
N ASN A 1079 -7.64 10.51 52.58
CA ASN A 1079 -6.79 11.12 53.60
C ASN A 1079 -7.63 11.77 54.73
N PRO A 1080 -7.65 11.21 55.96
CA PRO A 1080 -8.36 11.83 57.07
C PRO A 1080 -7.79 13.21 57.49
N GLY A 1081 -6.51 13.47 57.17
CA GLY A 1081 -5.84 14.75 57.42
C GLY A 1081 -6.24 15.85 56.44
N ASN A 1082 -6.73 15.49 55.25
CA ASN A 1082 -7.34 16.40 54.29
C ASN A 1082 -8.66 15.79 53.77
N PRO A 1083 -9.79 15.99 54.47
CA PRO A 1083 -11.05 15.33 54.16
C PRO A 1083 -11.81 16.02 53.02
N VAL A 1084 -11.13 16.38 51.94
CA VAL A 1084 -11.72 17.08 50.79
C VAL A 1084 -11.47 16.26 49.53
N TRP A 1085 -12.55 15.83 48.89
CA TRP A 1085 -12.52 15.19 47.58
C TRP A 1085 -12.74 16.22 46.46
N GLU A 1086 -12.25 15.91 45.27
CA GLU A 1086 -12.44 16.71 44.06
C GLU A 1086 -12.83 15.84 42.86
N LEU A 1087 -13.63 16.41 41.96
CA LEU A 1087 -13.90 15.87 40.64
C LEU A 1087 -13.34 16.83 39.61
N ARG A 1088 -12.42 16.37 38.76
CA ARG A 1088 -11.70 17.20 37.78
C ARG A 1088 -12.04 16.75 36.36
N PRO A 1089 -12.34 17.70 35.45
CA PRO A 1089 -12.67 17.38 34.08
C PRO A 1089 -11.43 16.85 33.35
N LYS A 1090 -11.68 15.97 32.38
CA LYS A 1090 -10.63 15.42 31.53
C LYS A 1090 -11.18 15.21 30.13
N PHE A 1091 -10.65 15.96 29.17
CA PHE A 1091 -11.04 15.88 27.76
C PHE A 1091 -10.11 14.99 26.94
N PHE A 1092 -8.95 14.66 27.48
CA PHE A 1092 -8.04 13.70 26.88
C PHE A 1092 -7.17 13.05 27.95
N ARG A 1093 -6.73 11.82 27.70
CA ARG A 1093 -5.83 11.07 28.59
C ARG A 1093 -4.54 10.73 27.88
N ILE A 1094 -3.44 11.26 28.41
CA ILE A 1094 -2.11 10.90 27.98
C ILE A 1094 -1.48 9.98 29.03
N GLU A 1095 -0.83 8.94 28.58
CA GLU A 1095 0.06 8.10 29.36
C GLU A 1095 1.42 8.06 28.67
N THR A 1096 2.50 7.90 29.44
CA THR A 1096 3.83 7.66 28.87
C THR A 1096 4.58 6.73 29.80
N SER A 1097 5.15 5.65 29.26
CA SER A 1097 5.92 4.66 30.02
C SER A 1097 5.16 4.11 31.25
N GLY A 1098 3.85 3.88 31.12
CA GLY A 1098 3.01 3.33 32.21
C GLY A 1098 2.57 4.34 33.27
N GLN A 1099 2.89 5.63 33.11
CA GLN A 1099 2.54 6.68 34.08
C GLN A 1099 1.47 7.62 33.53
N LYS A 1100 0.32 7.66 34.21
CA LYS A 1100 -0.81 8.54 33.86
C LYS A 1100 -0.42 10.01 33.88
N ALA A 1101 -0.91 10.76 32.90
CA ALA A 1101 -0.68 12.18 32.69
C ALA A 1101 0.80 12.57 32.57
N ARG A 1102 1.71 11.60 32.42
CA ARG A 1102 3.11 11.88 32.13
C ARG A 1102 3.22 12.33 30.69
N LEU A 1103 3.90 13.44 30.47
CA LEU A 1103 4.27 13.95 29.16
C LEU A 1103 5.68 14.52 29.32
N PRO A 1104 6.75 13.82 28.91
CA PRO A 1104 8.12 14.25 29.18
C PRO A 1104 8.44 15.57 28.49
N ASP A 1105 9.44 16.31 29.01
CA ASP A 1105 9.82 17.60 28.42
C ASP A 1105 10.36 17.47 26.98
N SER A 1106 10.86 16.29 26.62
CA SER A 1106 11.32 15.95 25.28
C SER A 1106 10.19 15.67 24.28
N ALA A 1107 8.94 15.48 24.73
CA ALA A 1107 7.82 15.15 23.86
C ALA A 1107 6.73 16.23 23.86
N SER A 1108 5.96 16.34 22.79
CA SER A 1108 4.75 17.16 22.73
C SER A 1108 3.61 16.38 22.08
N VAL A 1109 2.38 16.81 22.38
CA VAL A 1109 1.16 16.32 21.74
C VAL A 1109 0.37 17.54 21.34
N VAL A 1110 -0.03 17.59 20.06
CA VAL A 1110 -0.74 18.71 19.46
C VAL A 1110 -2.08 18.24 18.93
N PHE A 1111 -3.15 18.96 19.26
CA PHE A 1111 -4.51 18.72 18.77
C PHE A 1111 -4.92 19.79 17.76
N GLU A 1112 -5.46 19.35 16.65
CA GLU A 1112 -6.08 20.21 15.64
C GLU A 1112 -7.47 19.67 15.28
N PHE A 1113 -8.36 20.57 14.89
CA PHE A 1113 -9.74 20.29 14.56
C PHE A 1113 -10.08 20.89 13.20
N GLN A 1114 -11.06 20.29 12.52
CA GLN A 1114 -11.58 20.81 11.27
C GLN A 1114 -13.07 20.56 11.20
N GLY A 1115 -13.80 21.55 10.70
CA GLY A 1115 -15.24 21.48 10.51
C GLY A 1115 -15.62 21.44 9.03
N ALA A 1116 -16.82 20.96 8.73
CA ALA A 1116 -17.44 21.13 7.42
C ALA A 1116 -18.96 21.30 7.56
N ASP A 1117 -19.55 22.05 6.61
CA ASP A 1117 -20.99 22.03 6.39
C ASP A 1117 -21.37 20.78 5.57
N GLU A 1118 -22.66 20.55 5.38
CA GLU A 1118 -23.13 19.50 4.48
C GLU A 1118 -22.86 19.88 3.01
N ALA A 1119 -22.33 18.96 2.21
CA ALA A 1119 -21.97 19.21 0.81
C ALA A 1119 -23.17 19.67 -0.03
N VAL A 1120 -24.30 18.99 0.17
CA VAL A 1120 -25.61 19.32 -0.40
C VAL A 1120 -26.66 18.99 0.66
N ALA A 1121 -27.68 19.85 0.81
CA ALA A 1121 -28.75 19.65 1.79
C ALA A 1121 -29.36 18.22 1.70
N GLY A 1122 -29.29 17.47 2.80
CA GLY A 1122 -29.81 16.12 2.92
C GLY A 1122 -28.91 14.99 2.36
N SER A 1123 -27.69 15.31 1.91
CA SER A 1123 -26.72 14.31 1.42
C SER A 1123 -26.08 13.48 2.53
N GLY A 1124 -25.99 14.01 3.76
CA GLY A 1124 -25.28 13.37 4.87
C GLY A 1124 -23.76 13.30 4.68
N LEU A 1125 -23.20 14.05 3.73
CA LEU A 1125 -21.77 14.06 3.43
C LEU A 1125 -21.13 15.41 3.76
N PRO A 1126 -19.87 15.43 4.26
CA PRO A 1126 -19.14 16.67 4.51
C PRO A 1126 -18.84 17.40 3.19
N GLY A 1127 -19.07 18.72 3.20
CA GLY A 1127 -18.75 19.63 2.11
C GLY A 1127 -17.32 20.15 2.18
N THR A 1128 -17.12 21.42 1.82
CA THR A 1128 -15.80 22.06 1.87
C THR A 1128 -15.31 22.17 3.33
N PRO A 1129 -14.14 21.60 3.67
CA PRO A 1129 -13.58 21.71 5.02
C PRO A 1129 -13.11 23.14 5.34
N THR A 1130 -13.14 23.53 6.62
CA THR A 1130 -12.44 24.71 7.14
C THR A 1130 -10.93 24.53 7.08
N ALA A 1131 -10.13 25.56 7.40
CA ALA A 1131 -8.73 25.31 7.77
C ALA A 1131 -8.65 24.47 9.05
N TRP A 1132 -7.54 23.76 9.25
CA TRP A 1132 -7.22 23.15 10.54
C TRP A 1132 -7.02 24.25 11.59
N THR A 1133 -7.58 24.07 12.78
CA THR A 1133 -7.53 25.04 13.89
C THR A 1133 -7.33 24.33 15.23
N SER A 1134 -6.62 24.96 16.15
CA SER A 1134 -6.55 24.54 17.56
C SER A 1134 -7.65 25.16 18.44
N ASP A 1135 -8.45 26.08 17.89
CA ASP A 1135 -9.56 26.73 18.59
C ASP A 1135 -10.91 26.25 18.04
N LEU A 1136 -11.64 25.49 18.86
CA LEU A 1136 -12.97 25.00 18.48
C LEU A 1136 -14.00 26.11 18.26
N ALA A 1137 -13.73 27.35 18.71
CA ALA A 1137 -14.60 28.49 18.46
C ALA A 1137 -14.69 28.84 16.95
N ASP A 1138 -13.70 28.46 16.16
CA ASP A 1138 -13.71 28.65 14.71
C ASP A 1138 -14.66 27.67 13.98
N LEU A 1139 -15.16 26.65 14.68
CA LEU A 1139 -16.01 25.59 14.14
C LEU A 1139 -17.49 25.74 14.51
N VAL A 1140 -17.88 26.86 15.12
CA VAL A 1140 -19.28 27.15 15.49
C VAL A 1140 -20.20 27.02 14.28
N GLY A 1141 -21.31 26.29 14.46
CA GLY A 1141 -22.31 26.01 13.43
C GLY A 1141 -21.94 24.89 12.46
N LYS A 1142 -20.72 24.33 12.53
CA LYS A 1142 -20.31 23.23 11.64
C LYS A 1142 -20.92 21.91 12.10
N ARG A 1143 -21.58 21.23 11.18
CA ARG A 1143 -22.24 19.95 11.45
C ARG A 1143 -21.25 18.79 11.54
N PHE A 1144 -20.28 18.74 10.63
CA PHE A 1144 -19.26 17.70 10.61
C PHE A 1144 -18.02 18.19 11.33
N LEU A 1145 -17.45 17.33 12.16
CA LEU A 1145 -16.20 17.56 12.87
C LEU A 1145 -15.24 16.41 12.59
N ARG A 1146 -13.95 16.72 12.46
CA ARG A 1146 -12.88 15.74 12.63
C ARG A 1146 -11.73 16.36 13.43
N TYR A 1147 -10.89 15.51 13.99
CA TYR A 1147 -9.70 15.93 14.72
C TYR A 1147 -8.46 15.20 14.20
N ARG A 1148 -7.31 15.82 14.42
CA ARG A 1148 -5.98 15.32 14.10
C ARG A 1148 -5.09 15.50 15.31
N VAL A 1149 -4.28 14.50 15.59
CA VAL A 1149 -3.32 14.56 16.71
C VAL A 1149 -1.95 14.25 16.18
N THR A 1150 -1.00 15.13 16.48
CA THR A 1150 0.41 14.96 16.16
C THR A 1150 1.16 14.71 17.46
N PHE A 1151 1.91 13.61 17.53
CA PHE A 1151 2.89 13.35 18.56
C PHE A 1151 4.26 13.79 18.05
N ASP A 1152 5.07 14.38 18.92
CA ASP A 1152 6.47 14.69 18.64
C ASP A 1152 7.30 14.20 19.84
N ILE A 1153 8.16 13.21 19.66
CA ILE A 1153 9.01 12.67 20.73
C ILE A 1153 10.38 13.37 20.83
N ASN A 1154 10.61 14.42 20.03
CA ASN A 1154 11.81 15.26 20.03
C ASN A 1154 11.48 16.77 20.09
N ALA A 1155 10.35 17.15 20.67
CA ALA A 1155 9.94 18.56 20.81
C ALA A 1155 10.96 19.45 21.56
N GLY A 1156 11.85 18.84 22.37
CA GLY A 1156 12.92 19.55 23.07
C GLY A 1156 14.17 19.83 22.23
N GLY A 1157 14.26 19.30 21.00
CA GLY A 1157 15.42 19.45 20.11
C GLY A 1157 16.69 18.74 20.61
N GLY A 1158 16.55 17.78 21.51
CA GLY A 1158 17.67 17.04 22.12
C GLY A 1158 18.15 15.84 21.30
N GLY A 1159 17.46 15.52 20.20
CA GLY A 1159 17.64 14.31 19.41
C GLY A 1159 16.66 13.20 19.83
N VAL A 1160 16.40 12.28 18.89
CA VAL A 1160 15.59 11.09 19.13
C VAL A 1160 16.50 9.85 19.23
N THR A 1161 16.09 8.87 20.02
CA THR A 1161 16.73 7.55 20.08
C THR A 1161 15.66 6.48 20.00
N VAL A 1162 16.04 5.23 19.71
CA VAL A 1162 15.10 4.09 19.74
C VAL A 1162 14.38 3.92 21.09
N ASN A 1163 14.97 4.43 22.18
CA ASN A 1163 14.44 4.38 23.54
C ASN A 1163 13.69 5.65 23.96
N SER A 1164 13.51 6.62 23.06
CA SER A 1164 12.75 7.82 23.34
C SER A 1164 11.35 7.46 23.81
N GLU A 1165 10.89 8.14 24.86
CA GLU A 1165 9.61 7.84 25.49
C GLU A 1165 8.45 8.22 24.57
N ARG A 1166 7.51 7.30 24.39
CA ARG A 1166 6.40 7.44 23.45
C ARG A 1166 5.11 7.76 24.20
N PRO A 1167 4.56 8.98 24.05
CA PRO A 1167 3.26 9.29 24.62
C PRO A 1167 2.15 8.52 23.91
N SER A 1168 1.16 8.07 24.69
CA SER A 1168 -0.05 7.41 24.21
C SER A 1168 -1.30 8.18 24.62
N LEU A 1169 -2.24 8.31 23.71
CA LEU A 1169 -3.56 8.88 23.91
C LEU A 1169 -4.57 7.76 24.11
N HIS A 1170 -5.23 7.73 25.26
CA HIS A 1170 -6.19 6.69 25.65
C HIS A 1170 -7.65 7.14 25.58
N LEU A 1171 -7.87 8.45 25.50
CA LEU A 1171 -9.20 9.03 25.49
C LEU A 1171 -9.12 10.39 24.83
N ILE A 1172 -10.12 10.73 24.02
CA ILE A 1172 -10.44 12.09 23.61
C ILE A 1172 -11.95 12.31 23.74
N LYS A 1173 -12.33 13.47 24.25
CA LYS A 1173 -13.71 13.91 24.45
C LYS A 1173 -13.87 15.31 23.88
N VAL A 1174 -14.66 15.46 22.83
CA VAL A 1174 -14.96 16.77 22.24
C VAL A 1174 -16.37 17.18 22.63
N PRO A 1175 -16.56 18.20 23.49
CA PRO A 1175 -17.87 18.66 23.89
C PRO A 1175 -18.55 19.45 22.77
N LEU A 1176 -19.89 19.42 22.76
CA LEU A 1176 -20.70 20.23 21.86
C LEU A 1176 -22.01 20.65 22.56
N VAL A 1177 -22.50 21.83 22.19
CA VAL A 1177 -23.75 22.42 22.72
C VAL A 1177 -24.75 22.63 21.60
N TRP A 1178 -26.04 22.46 21.90
CA TRP A 1178 -27.17 22.61 20.97
C TRP A 1178 -28.53 22.86 21.63
#